data_AF-A0A7Y5HCC6-F1
#
_entry.id   AF-A0A7Y5HCC6-F1
#
_cell.length_a   1.000
_cell.length_b   1.000
_cell.length_c   1.000
_cell.angle_alpha   90.00
_cell.angle_beta   90.00
_cell.angle_gamma   90.00
#
_symmetry.space_group_name_H-M   'P 1'
#
loop_
_entity.id
_entity.type
_entity.pdbx_description
1 polymer ?
#
loop_
_entity_poly.entity_id
_entity_poly.type
_entity_poly.pdbx_seq_one_letter_code
_entity_poly.pdbx_strand_id
1 'polypeptide(L)'
;MKRVAVLVLCALALVVGPSRADRRTAEEAHSRGMAALQRRDLEAALAAFGEAIAGDPGWDEPWGMRGRSKALAGMYAAAVEDYTRATGLGPKNSQWLLLRCQSLMAIDHWAEAAEDAEALLALGPDLPEGLALHGWALVNLGDVDRGLAEQDRAMQVGGKAHLLIRHDAYWRKADWAQMVRESDLGIQAGVTRPSLHFFRVVGLVEQGQFPQAREGIERMRAQMPGTTELGMAEAWLLGTPAAGAGYDPATALQKIVGVGGSGISYQLNAHARILYLAGRAHECLELLSTRGRRTNFDTLFWMGISQWKLGLLSEARATLQDARRLNPYLLRHAERFEGFRDFAASIDRDLAGESKQQTDRSRLTHELATHLLTVAEIETLVRRYEFTRAASEYERLLQAVTSSVRKAEISARLPEVRGMAGAHGKLVKGVTGGTLKLSTEVGRTQLRITGATDRLFDFTIAGGGGKFPWAFVSPAVYVGFFKDVALTPEETFGVGCLAWEGGDPALGFRLQDESIRKKSGLRKNLASFVARRRGIAEPEGGFVPFRGSWVTAEEKANLEKGLVRFEEQWVTAKDREHLAKGEIQVDGKWVPGEEGELLRRGFRKYKGKWMNREDYEVLRGQWADCHTEETPHYVVKTNFTESFARDLAALVEVAYGELRTFYGGAEPKLTGKDKMTLHAYRSYEDYRQYCVENKAEDQLNAAGFARSDSNIVVGWNKTGNARQFLQTMAHEAAHLYFFRVAPAARPTSWYAEGMATYFEGFQWDGKAYVFSFISDSRLPFARDAMKGGRHIPLKDLLDGNALQLINSDSSRALLFYAECWALNYYLSRTDDRAYRDAYASYRADVAKGGVKGLLEYFADPAKLERDWVAFVSGL
;
A
#
# COMPACT_ATOMS: atom_id res chain seq x y z
N MET A 1 -62.78 6.67 7.81
CA MET A 1 -62.55 8.10 7.50
C MET A 1 -61.09 8.57 7.72
N LYS A 2 -60.34 8.09 8.72
CA LYS A 2 -58.95 8.56 8.97
C LYS A 2 -57.87 8.09 7.99
N ARG A 3 -58.08 7.01 7.23
CA ARG A 3 -57.10 6.51 6.23
C ARG A 3 -57.21 7.17 4.84
N VAL A 4 -58.36 7.75 4.51
CA VAL A 4 -58.56 8.51 3.25
C VAL A 4 -57.98 9.93 3.38
N ALA A 5 -58.02 10.51 4.58
CA ALA A 5 -57.45 11.84 4.84
C ALA A 5 -55.91 11.88 4.71
N VAL A 6 -55.20 10.81 5.10
CA VAL A 6 -53.73 10.75 4.98
C VAL A 6 -53.28 10.57 3.53
N LEU A 7 -54.04 9.82 2.72
CA LEU A 7 -53.74 9.66 1.29
C LEU A 7 -54.07 10.93 0.47
N VAL A 8 -55.11 11.69 0.87
CA VAL A 8 -55.44 12.98 0.23
C VAL A 8 -54.45 14.08 0.65
N LEU A 9 -53.93 14.07 1.89
CA LEU A 9 -52.89 15.01 2.34
C LEU A 9 -51.53 14.75 1.69
N CYS A 10 -51.16 13.49 1.45
CA CYS A 10 -49.94 13.17 0.69
C CYS A 10 -50.09 13.49 -0.81
N ALA A 11 -51.30 13.44 -1.37
CA ALA A 11 -51.56 13.85 -2.75
C ALA A 11 -51.62 15.37 -2.94
N LEU A 12 -52.04 16.14 -1.92
CA LEU A 12 -52.06 17.61 -1.95
C LEU A 12 -50.66 18.24 -1.78
N ALA A 13 -49.72 17.55 -1.11
CA ALA A 13 -48.32 17.97 -1.02
C ALA A 13 -47.56 17.87 -2.36
N LEU A 14 -48.11 17.17 -3.36
CA LEU A 14 -47.55 17.06 -4.71
C LEU A 14 -48.12 18.10 -5.70
N VAL A 15 -49.10 18.92 -5.28
CA VAL A 15 -49.77 19.91 -6.15
C VAL A 15 -49.53 21.36 -5.71
N VAL A 16 -49.03 21.59 -4.49
CA VAL A 16 -48.62 22.91 -4.03
C VAL A 16 -47.11 23.05 -4.27
N GLY A 17 -46.73 23.79 -5.31
CA GLY A 17 -45.33 24.18 -5.52
C GLY A 17 -44.75 24.92 -4.30
N PRO A 18 -43.42 24.99 -4.17
CA PRO A 18 -42.76 25.57 -2.99
C PRO A 18 -43.33 26.94 -2.65
N SER A 19 -43.50 27.22 -1.35
CA SER A 19 -44.05 28.51 -0.92
C SER A 19 -43.11 29.65 -1.33
N ARG A 20 -43.64 30.88 -1.44
CA ARG A 20 -42.83 32.06 -1.80
C ARG A 20 -41.68 32.32 -0.80
N ALA A 21 -41.83 31.88 0.45
CA ALA A 21 -40.79 31.94 1.46
C ALA A 21 -39.72 30.87 1.20
N ASP A 22 -40.12 29.63 0.90
CA ASP A 22 -39.21 28.50 0.60
C ASP A 22 -38.37 28.74 -0.66
N ARG A 23 -38.98 29.38 -1.68
CA ARG A 23 -38.28 29.76 -2.90
C ARG A 23 -37.21 30.82 -2.66
N ARG A 24 -37.49 31.79 -1.78
CA ARG A 24 -36.54 32.84 -1.41
C ARG A 24 -35.36 32.30 -0.59
N THR A 25 -35.64 31.42 0.37
CA THR A 25 -34.57 30.73 1.11
C THR A 25 -33.73 29.83 0.21
N ALA A 26 -34.35 29.18 -0.78
CA ALA A 26 -33.62 28.42 -1.80
C ALA A 26 -32.69 29.31 -2.64
N GLU A 27 -33.17 30.47 -3.11
CA GLU A 27 -32.36 31.43 -3.89
C GLU A 27 -31.18 32.00 -3.10
N GLU A 28 -31.39 32.30 -1.81
CA GLU A 28 -30.35 32.76 -0.89
C GLU A 28 -29.30 31.66 -0.65
N ALA A 29 -29.73 30.42 -0.44
CA ALA A 29 -28.84 29.26 -0.30
C ALA A 29 -28.04 28.98 -1.58
N HIS A 30 -28.69 29.05 -2.75
CA HIS A 30 -28.02 28.91 -4.04
C HIS A 30 -26.94 29.99 -4.24
N SER A 31 -27.25 31.25 -3.89
CA SER A 31 -26.29 32.35 -3.98
C SER A 31 -25.08 32.14 -3.06
N ARG A 32 -25.29 31.61 -1.84
CA ARG A 32 -24.20 31.19 -0.95
C ARG A 32 -23.37 30.07 -1.56
N GLY A 33 -24.01 29.06 -2.16
CA GLY A 33 -23.34 27.95 -2.83
C GLY A 33 -22.45 28.42 -3.98
N MET A 34 -22.97 29.33 -4.82
CA MET A 34 -22.19 29.94 -5.91
C MET A 34 -20.99 30.75 -5.40
N ALA A 35 -21.17 31.53 -4.33
CA ALA A 35 -20.08 32.28 -3.73
C ALA A 35 -19.02 31.36 -3.09
N ALA A 36 -19.43 30.25 -2.46
CA ALA A 36 -18.53 29.23 -1.93
C ALA A 36 -17.75 28.53 -3.06
N LEU A 37 -18.44 28.18 -4.15
CA LEU A 37 -17.83 27.57 -5.33
C LEU A 37 -16.78 28.47 -5.99
N GLN A 38 -17.05 29.79 -6.08
CA GLN A 38 -16.06 30.77 -6.55
C GLN A 38 -14.82 30.84 -5.65
N ARG A 39 -14.98 30.65 -4.34
CA ARG A 39 -13.87 30.56 -3.38
C ARG A 39 -13.20 29.19 -3.35
N ARG A 40 -13.65 28.23 -4.16
CA ARG A 40 -13.26 26.80 -4.14
C ARG A 40 -13.49 26.10 -2.80
N ASP A 41 -14.40 26.62 -1.98
CA ASP A 41 -14.87 25.96 -0.77
C ASP A 41 -15.95 24.94 -1.14
N LEU A 42 -15.50 23.75 -1.52
CA LEU A 42 -16.38 22.70 -2.06
C LEU A 42 -17.35 22.17 -1.00
N GLU A 43 -16.93 22.08 0.27
CA GLU A 43 -17.80 21.62 1.36
C GLU A 43 -18.95 22.60 1.61
N ALA A 44 -18.64 23.90 1.73
CA ALA A 44 -19.67 24.92 1.90
C ALA A 44 -20.58 25.04 0.67
N ALA A 45 -20.03 24.85 -0.54
CA ALA A 45 -20.82 24.82 -1.76
C ALA A 45 -21.81 23.64 -1.77
N LEU A 46 -21.35 22.43 -1.43
CA LEU A 46 -22.18 21.23 -1.37
C LEU A 46 -23.32 21.37 -0.35
N ALA A 47 -23.02 21.90 0.84
CA ALA A 47 -24.01 22.15 1.88
C ALA A 47 -25.06 23.17 1.43
N ALA A 48 -24.63 24.32 0.91
CA ALA A 48 -25.52 25.40 0.49
C ALA A 48 -26.39 25.02 -0.72
N PHE A 49 -25.86 24.24 -1.69
CA PHE A 49 -26.70 23.70 -2.76
C PHE A 49 -27.66 22.61 -2.27
N GLY A 50 -27.28 21.83 -1.24
CA GLY A 50 -28.19 20.91 -0.56
C GLY A 50 -29.38 21.62 0.09
N GLU A 51 -29.12 22.74 0.77
CA GLU A 51 -30.15 23.62 1.33
C GLU A 51 -31.04 24.22 0.24
N ALA A 52 -30.46 24.68 -0.87
CA ALA A 52 -31.22 25.22 -2.01
C ALA A 52 -32.18 24.17 -2.62
N ILE A 53 -31.70 22.93 -2.78
CA ILE A 53 -32.51 21.79 -3.25
C ILE A 53 -33.63 21.46 -2.27
N ALA A 54 -33.40 21.57 -0.95
CA ALA A 54 -34.42 21.31 0.05
C ALA A 54 -35.55 22.36 0.01
N GLY A 55 -35.22 23.62 -0.30
CA GLY A 55 -36.19 24.71 -0.42
C GLY A 55 -36.98 24.71 -1.74
N ASP A 56 -36.36 24.31 -2.85
CA ASP A 56 -37.04 24.09 -4.13
C ASP A 56 -36.49 22.86 -4.87
N PRO A 57 -37.08 21.66 -4.65
CA PRO A 57 -36.62 20.43 -5.30
C PRO A 57 -36.83 20.39 -6.81
N GLY A 58 -37.66 21.29 -7.36
CA GLY A 58 -37.97 21.40 -8.78
C GLY A 58 -37.03 22.33 -9.55
N TRP A 59 -36.14 23.04 -8.86
CA TRP A 59 -35.17 23.94 -9.45
C TRP A 59 -33.92 23.18 -9.90
N ASP A 60 -33.68 23.08 -11.20
CA ASP A 60 -32.60 22.29 -11.80
C ASP A 60 -31.19 22.82 -11.50
N GLU A 61 -31.02 24.15 -11.43
CA GLU A 61 -29.70 24.79 -11.26
C GLU A 61 -28.98 24.36 -9.96
N PRO A 62 -29.59 24.34 -8.76
CA PRO A 62 -28.97 23.78 -7.55
C PRO A 62 -28.52 22.32 -7.69
N TRP A 63 -29.30 21.48 -8.36
CA TRP A 63 -28.89 20.09 -8.64
C TRP A 63 -27.65 20.06 -9.54
N GLY A 64 -27.67 20.81 -10.64
CA GLY A 64 -26.53 20.91 -11.57
C GLY A 64 -25.27 21.48 -10.91
N MET A 65 -25.41 22.51 -10.07
CA MET A 65 -24.30 23.14 -9.37
C MET A 65 -23.75 22.29 -8.22
N ARG A 66 -24.60 21.51 -7.54
CA ARG A 66 -24.14 20.49 -6.58
C ARG A 66 -23.40 19.37 -7.30
N GLY A 67 -23.91 18.90 -8.43
CA GLY A 67 -23.23 17.96 -9.31
C GLY A 67 -21.85 18.47 -9.75
N ARG A 68 -21.75 19.74 -10.13
CA ARG A 68 -20.47 20.39 -10.48
C ARG A 68 -19.50 20.45 -9.31
N SER A 69 -19.99 20.76 -8.11
CA SER A 69 -19.17 20.78 -6.90
C SER A 69 -18.66 19.37 -6.56
N LYS A 70 -19.51 18.34 -6.69
CA LYS A 70 -19.13 16.92 -6.54
C LYS A 70 -18.08 16.49 -7.58
N ALA A 71 -18.25 16.86 -8.85
CA ALA A 71 -17.29 16.55 -9.90
C ALA A 71 -15.93 17.23 -9.66
N LEU A 72 -15.92 18.49 -9.19
CA LEU A 72 -14.70 19.18 -8.77
C LEU A 72 -14.03 18.54 -7.54
N ALA A 73 -14.81 17.88 -6.68
CA ALA A 73 -14.32 17.06 -5.58
C ALA A 73 -13.91 15.62 -6.01
N GLY A 74 -13.98 15.29 -7.30
CA GLY A 74 -13.66 13.95 -7.83
C GLY A 74 -14.76 12.90 -7.64
N MET A 75 -15.93 13.27 -7.13
CA MET A 75 -17.07 12.39 -6.87
C MET A 75 -17.96 12.23 -8.13
N TYR A 76 -17.38 11.77 -9.24
CA TYR A 76 -18.05 11.76 -10.55
C TYR A 76 -19.34 10.94 -10.59
N ALA A 77 -19.39 9.76 -9.95
CA ALA A 77 -20.62 8.95 -9.91
C ALA A 77 -21.78 9.67 -9.19
N ALA A 78 -21.50 10.29 -8.04
CA ALA A 78 -22.48 11.08 -7.30
C ALA A 78 -22.84 12.39 -8.02
N ALA A 79 -21.95 12.91 -8.88
CA ALA A 79 -22.25 14.03 -9.76
C ALA A 79 -23.20 13.63 -10.89
N VAL A 80 -23.02 12.45 -11.50
CA VAL A 80 -23.92 11.90 -12.52
C VAL A 80 -25.36 11.77 -12.01
N GLU A 81 -25.56 11.36 -10.75
CA GLU A 81 -26.89 11.30 -10.13
C GLU A 81 -27.56 12.69 -10.08
N ASP A 82 -26.83 13.70 -9.60
CA ASP A 82 -27.33 15.07 -9.50
C ASP A 82 -27.59 15.69 -10.88
N TYR A 83 -26.70 15.46 -11.85
CA TYR A 83 -26.92 15.91 -13.22
C TYR A 83 -28.09 15.18 -13.88
N THR A 84 -28.27 13.88 -13.64
CA THR A 84 -29.43 13.14 -14.12
C THR A 84 -30.70 13.75 -13.58
N ARG A 85 -30.72 14.11 -12.29
CA ARG A 85 -31.85 14.83 -11.71
C ARG A 85 -32.07 16.20 -12.36
N ALA A 86 -31.02 16.99 -12.54
CA ALA A 86 -31.10 18.30 -13.19
C ALA A 86 -31.62 18.22 -14.64
N THR A 87 -31.10 17.28 -15.45
CA THR A 87 -31.55 17.05 -16.84
C THR A 87 -33.01 16.61 -16.94
N GLY A 88 -33.56 15.97 -15.90
CA GLY A 88 -34.96 15.55 -15.85
C GLY A 88 -35.94 16.62 -15.35
N LEU A 89 -35.46 17.72 -14.76
CA LEU A 89 -36.27 18.77 -14.14
C LEU A 89 -36.52 19.98 -15.05
N GLY A 90 -35.63 20.27 -15.99
CA GLY A 90 -35.72 21.42 -16.89
C GLY A 90 -35.65 21.04 -18.37
N PRO A 91 -36.30 21.81 -19.28
CA PRO A 91 -36.24 21.52 -20.71
C PRO A 91 -34.83 21.77 -21.25
N LYS A 92 -34.13 20.69 -21.60
CA LYS A 92 -32.95 20.65 -22.51
C LYS A 92 -31.83 21.64 -22.16
N ASN A 93 -31.38 21.64 -20.91
CA ASN A 93 -30.21 22.42 -20.53
C ASN A 93 -28.95 21.71 -21.02
N SER A 94 -28.44 22.13 -22.19
CA SER A 94 -27.23 21.57 -22.84
C SER A 94 -26.02 21.56 -21.91
N GLN A 95 -25.98 22.46 -20.92
CA GLN A 95 -24.93 22.49 -19.90
C GLN A 95 -24.93 21.25 -18.99
N TRP A 96 -26.09 20.76 -18.54
CA TRP A 96 -26.15 19.59 -17.64
C TRP A 96 -25.87 18.29 -18.38
N LEU A 97 -26.33 18.16 -19.64
CA LEU A 97 -25.99 17.04 -20.50
C LEU A 97 -24.47 16.99 -20.77
N LEU A 98 -23.86 18.13 -21.04
CA LEU A 98 -22.40 18.23 -21.24
C LEU A 98 -21.62 17.81 -20.00
N LEU A 99 -22.01 18.29 -18.82
CA LEU A 99 -21.34 17.96 -17.56
C LEU A 99 -21.59 16.52 -17.12
N ARG A 100 -22.78 15.96 -17.41
CA ARG A 100 -23.08 14.55 -17.19
C ARG A 100 -22.25 13.66 -18.11
N CYS A 101 -22.20 13.97 -19.41
CA CYS A 101 -21.37 13.28 -20.39
C CYS A 101 -19.90 13.22 -19.93
N GLN A 102 -19.33 14.36 -19.54
CA GLN A 102 -17.95 14.42 -19.04
C GLN A 102 -17.74 13.60 -17.75
N SER A 103 -18.72 13.60 -16.85
CA SER A 103 -18.66 12.83 -15.61
C SER A 103 -18.79 11.32 -15.86
N LEU A 104 -19.63 10.90 -16.83
CA LEU A 104 -19.76 9.53 -17.29
C LEU A 104 -18.46 9.03 -17.94
N MET A 105 -17.83 9.86 -18.76
CA MET A 105 -16.50 9.58 -19.32
C MET A 105 -15.45 9.39 -18.23
N ALA A 106 -15.46 10.24 -17.18
CA ALA A 106 -14.52 10.14 -16.07
C ALA A 106 -14.65 8.84 -15.25
N ILE A 107 -15.75 8.10 -15.38
CA ILE A 107 -15.98 6.79 -14.73
C ILE A 107 -16.01 5.62 -15.73
N ASP A 108 -15.61 5.85 -16.98
CA ASP A 108 -15.60 4.90 -18.11
C ASP A 108 -16.98 4.41 -18.58
N HIS A 109 -18.06 5.16 -18.34
CA HIS A 109 -19.41 4.86 -18.84
C HIS A 109 -19.60 5.44 -20.26
N TRP A 110 -18.86 4.88 -21.22
CA TRP A 110 -18.74 5.43 -22.57
C TRP A 110 -20.02 5.33 -23.41
N ALA A 111 -20.86 4.33 -23.17
CA ALA A 111 -22.12 4.15 -23.90
C ALA A 111 -23.12 5.24 -23.52
N GLU A 112 -23.38 5.43 -22.23
CA GLU A 112 -24.25 6.51 -21.74
C GLU A 112 -23.67 7.90 -22.07
N ALA A 113 -22.34 8.06 -22.06
CA ALA A 113 -21.71 9.31 -22.51
C ALA A 113 -21.94 9.58 -24.00
N ALA A 114 -21.93 8.55 -24.86
CA ALA A 114 -22.25 8.69 -26.27
C ALA A 114 -23.72 9.11 -26.47
N GLU A 115 -24.65 8.52 -25.72
CA GLU A 115 -26.06 8.91 -25.74
C GLU A 115 -26.26 10.38 -25.34
N ASP A 116 -25.55 10.85 -24.29
CA ASP A 116 -25.59 12.26 -23.89
C ASP A 116 -25.01 13.19 -24.95
N ALA A 117 -23.94 12.78 -25.63
CA ALA A 117 -23.32 13.54 -26.70
C ALA A 117 -24.21 13.58 -27.95
N GLU A 118 -24.89 12.48 -28.30
CA GLU A 118 -25.91 12.45 -29.35
C GLU A 118 -27.10 13.34 -28.99
N ALA A 119 -27.53 13.35 -27.73
CA ALA A 119 -28.57 14.27 -27.25
C ALA A 119 -28.15 15.74 -27.39
N LEU A 120 -26.89 16.08 -27.11
CA LEU A 120 -26.34 17.42 -27.37
C LEU A 120 -26.34 17.79 -28.85
N LEU A 121 -25.92 16.86 -29.72
CA LEU A 121 -25.93 17.04 -31.16
C LEU A 121 -27.35 17.18 -31.75
N ALA A 122 -28.34 16.56 -31.11
CA ALA A 122 -29.75 16.77 -31.46
C ALA A 122 -30.26 18.18 -31.12
N LEU A 123 -29.61 18.89 -30.18
CA LEU A 123 -29.90 20.31 -29.90
C LEU A 123 -29.19 21.25 -30.87
N GLY A 124 -28.04 20.81 -31.42
CA GLY A 124 -27.24 21.55 -32.40
C GLY A 124 -26.27 20.60 -33.10
N PRO A 125 -26.52 20.21 -34.36
CA PRO A 125 -25.72 19.20 -35.07
C PRO A 125 -24.24 19.57 -35.30
N ASP A 126 -23.94 20.88 -35.23
CA ASP A 126 -22.60 21.44 -35.40
C ASP A 126 -22.09 22.09 -34.10
N LEU A 127 -22.61 21.68 -32.93
CA LEU A 127 -22.07 22.11 -31.64
C LEU A 127 -20.66 21.51 -31.45
N PRO A 128 -19.59 22.32 -31.39
CA PRO A 128 -18.23 21.79 -31.34
C PRO A 128 -17.98 20.89 -30.13
N GLU A 129 -18.54 21.21 -28.96
CA GLU A 129 -18.43 20.40 -27.75
C GLU A 129 -19.18 19.06 -27.87
N GLY A 130 -20.34 19.05 -28.54
CA GLY A 130 -21.11 17.82 -28.78
C GLY A 130 -20.36 16.86 -29.69
N LEU A 131 -19.79 17.37 -30.79
CA LEU A 131 -18.99 16.59 -31.74
C LEU A 131 -17.70 16.06 -31.08
N ALA A 132 -17.05 16.88 -30.26
CA ALA A 132 -15.86 16.51 -29.48
C ALA A 132 -16.12 15.34 -28.52
N LEU A 133 -17.18 15.45 -27.72
CA LEU A 133 -17.56 14.46 -26.72
C LEU A 133 -18.03 13.17 -27.39
N HIS A 134 -18.85 13.28 -28.44
CA HIS A 134 -19.31 12.12 -29.19
C HIS A 134 -18.13 11.38 -29.83
N GLY A 135 -17.21 12.11 -30.46
CA GLY A 135 -16.01 11.52 -31.06
C GLY A 135 -15.13 10.80 -30.02
N TRP A 136 -14.97 11.36 -28.82
CA TRP A 136 -14.19 10.71 -27.76
C TRP A 136 -14.89 9.47 -27.17
N ALA A 137 -16.22 9.50 -27.03
CA ALA A 137 -17.00 8.33 -26.62
C ALA A 137 -16.91 7.19 -27.64
N LEU A 138 -17.05 7.50 -28.94
CA LEU A 138 -16.94 6.52 -30.03
C LEU A 138 -15.55 5.86 -30.09
N VAL A 139 -14.48 6.65 -29.95
CA VAL A 139 -13.11 6.13 -29.85
C VAL A 139 -13.01 5.09 -28.73
N ASN A 140 -13.62 5.38 -27.59
CA ASN A 140 -13.55 4.48 -26.44
C ASN A 140 -14.47 3.25 -26.53
N LEU A 141 -15.55 3.35 -27.29
CA LEU A 141 -16.40 2.23 -27.70
C LEU A 141 -15.80 1.38 -28.84
N GLY A 142 -14.67 1.79 -29.41
CA GLY A 142 -13.93 1.05 -30.44
C GLY A 142 -14.19 1.51 -31.89
N ASP A 143 -15.12 2.44 -32.10
CA ASP A 143 -15.36 3.07 -33.41
C ASP A 143 -14.41 4.26 -33.63
N VAL A 144 -13.12 3.94 -33.70
CA VAL A 144 -12.03 4.91 -33.69
C VAL A 144 -12.07 5.84 -34.90
N ASP A 145 -12.39 5.32 -36.09
CA ASP A 145 -12.35 6.11 -37.32
C ASP A 145 -13.53 7.09 -37.40
N ARG A 146 -14.75 6.67 -37.02
CA ARG A 146 -15.89 7.59 -36.90
C ARG A 146 -15.63 8.62 -35.81
N GLY A 147 -15.07 8.20 -34.66
CA GLY A 147 -14.75 9.12 -33.58
C GLY A 147 -13.74 10.20 -33.97
N LEU A 148 -12.69 9.85 -34.73
CA LEU A 148 -11.76 10.81 -35.31
C LEU A 148 -12.44 11.75 -36.31
N ALA A 149 -13.36 11.25 -37.14
CA ALA A 149 -14.10 12.08 -38.09
C ALA A 149 -15.00 13.12 -37.38
N GLU A 150 -15.67 12.75 -36.27
CA GLU A 150 -16.45 13.70 -35.48
C GLU A 150 -15.55 14.76 -34.82
N GLN A 151 -14.37 14.38 -34.34
CA GLN A 151 -13.38 15.32 -33.82
C GLN A 151 -12.83 16.26 -34.92
N ASP A 152 -12.63 15.76 -36.14
CA ASP A 152 -12.25 16.59 -37.29
C ASP A 152 -13.35 17.60 -37.65
N ARG A 153 -14.61 17.17 -37.66
CA ARG A 153 -15.77 18.05 -37.83
C ARG A 153 -15.83 19.10 -36.73
N ALA A 154 -15.61 18.72 -35.46
CA ALA A 154 -15.58 19.64 -34.33
C ALA A 154 -14.58 20.79 -34.57
N MET A 155 -13.38 20.49 -35.10
CA MET A 155 -12.40 21.54 -35.46
C MET A 155 -12.89 22.44 -36.58
N GLN A 156 -13.51 21.88 -37.62
CA GLN A 156 -14.03 22.64 -38.76
C GLN A 156 -15.09 23.67 -38.35
N VAL A 157 -15.92 23.34 -37.36
CA VAL A 157 -16.98 24.22 -36.85
C VAL A 157 -16.51 25.16 -35.72
N GLY A 158 -15.19 25.31 -35.53
CA GLY A 158 -14.61 26.25 -34.57
C GLY A 158 -14.32 25.66 -33.18
N GLY A 159 -14.39 24.34 -33.04
CA GLY A 159 -13.97 23.64 -31.84
C GLY A 159 -12.50 23.87 -31.54
N LYS A 160 -12.19 24.10 -30.27
CA LYS A 160 -10.83 24.30 -29.81
C LYS A 160 -10.06 22.98 -29.92
N ALA A 161 -9.08 22.91 -30.82
CA ALA A 161 -8.25 21.72 -31.05
C ALA A 161 -7.67 21.12 -29.74
N HIS A 162 -7.31 21.96 -28.78
CA HIS A 162 -6.77 21.52 -27.49
C HIS A 162 -7.75 20.80 -26.56
N LEU A 163 -9.05 20.92 -26.81
CA LEU A 163 -10.10 20.21 -26.08
C LEU A 163 -10.39 18.83 -26.68
N LEU A 164 -9.96 18.58 -27.92
CA LEU A 164 -10.13 17.32 -28.61
C LEU A 164 -9.02 16.36 -28.18
N ILE A 165 -9.29 15.56 -27.16
CA ILE A 165 -8.35 14.54 -26.69
C ILE A 165 -8.33 13.41 -27.74
N ARG A 166 -7.37 13.45 -28.68
CA ARG A 166 -7.22 12.46 -29.77
C ARG A 166 -6.21 11.35 -29.47
N HIS A 167 -5.44 11.48 -28.38
CA HIS A 167 -4.37 10.54 -28.05
C HIS A 167 -4.89 9.10 -27.89
N ASP A 168 -6.09 8.92 -27.34
CA ASP A 168 -6.72 7.59 -27.19
C ASP A 168 -6.98 6.91 -28.53
N ALA A 169 -7.35 7.68 -29.56
CA ALA A 169 -7.58 7.16 -30.89
C ALA A 169 -6.28 6.64 -31.49
N TYR A 170 -5.21 7.44 -31.40
CA TYR A 170 -3.91 7.06 -31.94
C TYR A 170 -3.21 5.99 -31.10
N TRP A 171 -3.43 5.96 -29.79
CA TRP A 171 -3.05 4.86 -28.92
C TRP A 171 -3.69 3.55 -29.37
N ARG A 172 -5.01 3.54 -29.56
CA ARG A 172 -5.75 2.35 -30.02
C ARG A 172 -5.24 1.87 -31.37
N LYS A 173 -4.95 2.78 -32.29
CA LYS A 173 -4.37 2.47 -33.62
C LYS A 173 -2.89 2.11 -33.59
N ALA A 174 -2.23 2.20 -32.44
CA ALA A 174 -0.78 2.14 -32.27
C ALA A 174 -0.03 3.08 -33.26
N ASP A 175 -0.63 4.23 -33.57
CA ASP A 175 -0.05 5.26 -34.43
C ASP A 175 0.68 6.30 -33.58
N TRP A 176 1.83 5.88 -33.06
CA TRP A 176 2.65 6.68 -32.16
C TRP A 176 3.15 7.97 -32.80
N ALA A 177 3.39 7.94 -34.12
CA ALA A 177 3.87 9.09 -34.88
C ALA A 177 2.79 10.18 -34.96
N GLN A 178 1.54 9.81 -35.26
CA GLN A 178 0.44 10.79 -35.24
C GLN A 178 0.17 11.27 -33.81
N MET A 179 0.27 10.39 -32.80
CA MET A 179 0.13 10.79 -31.40
C MET A 179 1.14 11.89 -31.00
N VAL A 180 2.41 11.76 -31.40
CA VAL A 180 3.43 12.81 -31.18
C VAL A 180 3.08 14.10 -31.92
N ARG A 181 2.65 14.01 -33.19
CA ARG A 181 2.27 15.19 -33.99
C ARG A 181 1.13 15.96 -33.35
N GLU A 182 0.08 15.29 -32.90
CA GLU A 182 -1.07 15.92 -32.24
C GLU A 182 -0.67 16.58 -30.92
N SER A 183 0.18 15.91 -30.12
CA SER A 183 0.71 16.52 -28.91
C SER A 183 1.57 17.76 -29.21
N ASP A 184 2.41 17.71 -30.25
CA ASP A 184 3.24 18.85 -30.68
C ASP A 184 2.37 20.04 -31.12
N LEU A 185 1.32 19.80 -31.91
CA LEU A 185 0.37 20.84 -32.33
C LEU A 185 -0.32 21.50 -31.13
N GLY A 186 -0.77 20.69 -30.16
CA GLY A 186 -1.36 21.20 -28.92
C GLY A 186 -0.37 22.06 -28.12
N ILE A 187 0.87 21.60 -27.96
CA ILE A 187 1.92 22.35 -27.24
C ILE A 187 2.25 23.66 -27.96
N GLN A 188 2.38 23.64 -29.30
CA GLN A 188 2.65 24.84 -30.12
C GLN A 188 1.50 25.85 -30.07
N ALA A 189 0.27 25.38 -29.94
CA ALA A 189 -0.91 26.21 -29.73
C ALA A 189 -1.00 26.83 -28.31
N GLY A 190 0.01 26.63 -27.46
CA GLY A 190 0.12 27.22 -26.12
C GLY A 190 -0.67 26.46 -25.05
N VAL A 191 -1.02 25.19 -25.28
CA VAL A 191 -1.83 24.41 -24.35
C VAL A 191 -0.97 23.85 -23.22
N THR A 192 -1.19 24.34 -22.01
CA THR A 192 -0.42 23.96 -20.82
C THR A 192 -1.01 22.75 -20.09
N ARG A 193 -1.29 21.66 -20.79
CA ARG A 193 -1.85 20.41 -20.22
C ARG A 193 -0.76 19.34 -20.07
N PRO A 194 -0.47 18.84 -18.84
CA PRO A 194 0.57 17.83 -18.63
C PRO A 194 0.36 16.53 -19.43
N SER A 195 -0.89 16.14 -19.67
CA SER A 195 -1.24 14.94 -20.44
C SER A 195 -0.73 14.98 -21.89
N LEU A 196 -0.69 16.16 -22.54
CA LEU A 196 -0.13 16.30 -23.89
C LEU A 196 1.35 15.93 -23.90
N HIS A 197 2.10 16.39 -22.91
CA HIS A 197 3.52 16.10 -22.80
C HIS A 197 3.76 14.63 -22.46
N PHE A 198 2.93 14.02 -21.61
CA PHE A 198 2.99 12.60 -21.31
C PHE A 198 2.76 11.75 -22.57
N PHE A 199 1.66 11.95 -23.31
CA PHE A 199 1.39 11.18 -24.51
C PHE A 199 2.45 11.41 -25.59
N ARG A 200 2.99 12.63 -25.71
CA ARG A 200 4.16 12.89 -26.54
C ARG A 200 5.35 12.02 -26.15
N VAL A 201 5.71 11.98 -24.87
CA VAL A 201 6.82 11.16 -24.36
C VAL A 201 6.57 9.69 -24.65
N VAL A 202 5.37 9.18 -24.39
CA VAL A 202 5.03 7.78 -24.71
C VAL A 202 5.21 7.52 -26.20
N GLY A 203 4.67 8.38 -27.07
CA GLY A 203 4.79 8.21 -28.51
C GLY A 203 6.23 8.23 -29.01
N LEU A 204 7.09 9.05 -28.40
CA LEU A 204 8.53 9.08 -28.69
C LEU A 204 9.24 7.80 -28.20
N VAL A 205 8.91 7.31 -27.01
CA VAL A 205 9.47 6.08 -26.45
C VAL A 205 9.10 4.87 -27.31
N GLU A 206 7.84 4.76 -27.73
CA GLU A 206 7.36 3.67 -28.59
C GLU A 206 7.96 3.74 -30.01
N GLN A 207 8.42 4.93 -30.46
CA GLN A 207 9.18 5.11 -31.70
C GLN A 207 10.70 4.89 -31.53
N GLY A 208 11.18 4.57 -30.32
CA GLY A 208 12.61 4.46 -30.03
C GLY A 208 13.37 5.79 -29.99
N GLN A 209 12.66 6.91 -30.00
CA GLN A 209 13.19 8.28 -29.97
C GLN A 209 13.56 8.73 -28.55
N PHE A 210 14.40 7.94 -27.87
CA PHE A 210 14.74 8.14 -26.45
C PHE A 210 15.38 9.51 -26.12
N PRO A 211 16.27 10.09 -26.95
CA PRO A 211 16.83 11.41 -26.65
C PRO A 211 15.76 12.51 -26.58
N GLN A 212 14.84 12.51 -27.54
CA GLN A 212 13.73 13.47 -27.61
C GLN A 212 12.71 13.24 -26.48
N ALA A 213 12.51 11.99 -26.07
CA ALA A 213 11.70 11.65 -24.91
C ALA A 213 12.30 12.20 -23.61
N ARG A 214 13.62 12.03 -23.40
CA ARG A 214 14.34 12.59 -22.23
C ARG A 214 14.26 14.11 -22.19
N GLU A 215 14.48 14.78 -23.32
CA GLU A 215 14.32 16.23 -23.43
C GLU A 215 12.88 16.66 -23.10
N GLY A 216 11.88 15.90 -23.56
CA GLY A 216 10.48 16.09 -23.20
C GLY A 216 10.24 16.02 -21.69
N ILE A 217 10.79 15.00 -21.03
CA ILE A 217 10.70 14.82 -19.57
C ILE A 217 11.38 15.97 -18.82
N GLU A 218 12.55 16.42 -19.25
CA GLU A 218 13.24 17.55 -18.59
C GLU A 218 12.49 18.87 -18.77
N ARG A 219 11.86 19.09 -19.93
CA ARG A 219 10.91 20.21 -20.09
C ARG A 219 9.73 20.11 -19.14
N MET A 220 9.14 18.92 -19.01
CA MET A 220 8.07 18.69 -18.04
C MET A 220 8.53 18.97 -16.60
N ARG A 221 9.73 18.52 -16.23
CA ARG A 221 10.31 18.78 -14.90
C ARG A 221 10.47 20.27 -14.63
N ALA A 222 10.91 21.04 -15.62
CA ALA A 222 11.12 22.48 -15.50
C ALA A 222 9.81 23.28 -15.45
N GLN A 223 8.83 22.91 -16.28
CA GLN A 223 7.62 23.72 -16.49
C GLN A 223 6.42 23.25 -15.66
N MET A 224 6.38 21.98 -15.27
CA MET A 224 5.25 21.33 -14.60
C MET A 224 5.73 20.30 -13.56
N PRO A 225 6.58 20.71 -12.59
CA PRO A 225 7.08 19.82 -11.55
C PRO A 225 5.93 19.29 -10.68
N GLY A 226 6.06 18.05 -10.21
CA GLY A 226 5.11 17.42 -9.28
C GLY A 226 3.81 16.92 -9.91
N THR A 227 3.68 16.95 -11.24
CA THR A 227 2.52 16.39 -11.93
C THR A 227 2.56 14.86 -11.99
N THR A 228 1.39 14.23 -11.87
CA THR A 228 1.14 12.79 -12.08
C THR A 228 1.74 12.32 -13.40
N GLU A 229 1.50 13.08 -14.46
CA GLU A 229 1.92 12.81 -15.83
C GLU A 229 3.44 12.81 -16.00
N LEU A 230 4.16 13.67 -15.27
CA LEU A 230 5.62 13.66 -15.25
C LEU A 230 6.14 12.33 -14.68
N GLY A 231 5.59 11.88 -13.54
CA GLY A 231 5.96 10.60 -12.93
C GLY A 231 5.67 9.41 -13.85
N MET A 232 4.51 9.42 -14.53
CA MET A 232 4.16 8.39 -15.51
C MET A 232 5.09 8.43 -16.74
N ALA A 233 5.44 9.61 -17.26
CA ALA A 233 6.35 9.76 -18.39
C ALA A 233 7.74 9.22 -18.08
N GLU A 234 8.26 9.53 -16.88
CA GLU A 234 9.53 9.00 -16.38
C GLU A 234 9.48 7.48 -16.25
N ALA A 235 8.43 6.94 -15.62
CA ALA A 235 8.27 5.50 -15.45
C ALA A 235 8.16 4.77 -16.80
N TRP A 236 7.46 5.34 -17.79
CA TRP A 236 7.32 4.75 -19.12
C TRP A 236 8.66 4.63 -19.84
N LEU A 237 9.51 5.66 -19.73
CA LEU A 237 10.86 5.63 -20.29
C LEU A 237 11.76 4.66 -19.53
N LEU A 238 11.82 4.77 -18.19
CA LEU A 238 12.67 3.93 -17.33
C LEU A 238 12.31 2.45 -17.43
N GLY A 239 11.04 2.13 -17.68
CA GLY A 239 10.57 0.76 -17.83
C GLY A 239 10.71 0.18 -19.24
N THR A 240 11.32 0.91 -20.19
CA THR A 240 11.57 0.41 -21.56
C THR A 240 13.01 -0.11 -21.69
N PRO A 241 13.24 -1.45 -21.84
CA PRO A 241 14.59 -2.02 -21.94
C PRO A 241 15.44 -1.42 -23.06
N ALA A 242 14.82 -1.11 -24.20
CA ALA A 242 15.49 -0.51 -25.36
C ALA A 242 16.07 0.89 -25.09
N ALA A 243 15.69 1.56 -23.99
CA ALA A 243 16.26 2.84 -23.57
C ALA A 243 17.70 2.73 -23.01
N GLY A 244 18.24 1.51 -22.89
CA GLY A 244 19.64 1.24 -22.57
C GLY A 244 20.02 1.70 -21.17
N ALA A 245 21.03 2.58 -21.05
CA ALA A 245 21.58 3.05 -19.77
C ALA A 245 20.58 3.79 -18.84
N GLY A 246 19.35 4.08 -19.29
CA GLY A 246 18.28 4.58 -18.43
C GLY A 246 17.19 3.57 -18.11
N TYR A 247 17.37 2.29 -18.44
CA TYR A 247 16.43 1.25 -18.06
C TYR A 247 16.57 0.93 -16.57
N ASP A 248 15.52 1.19 -15.80
CA ASP A 248 15.41 0.89 -14.37
C ASP A 248 13.93 0.58 -14.04
N PRO A 249 13.53 -0.70 -14.17
CA PRO A 249 12.14 -1.09 -13.95
C PRO A 249 11.72 -0.97 -12.47
N ALA A 250 12.67 -1.04 -11.52
CA ALA A 250 12.35 -0.91 -10.10
C ALA A 250 11.96 0.53 -9.76
N THR A 251 12.76 1.50 -10.18
CA THR A 251 12.44 2.93 -10.03
C THR A 251 11.19 3.31 -10.85
N ALA A 252 11.00 2.72 -12.03
CA ALA A 252 9.79 2.93 -12.82
C ALA A 252 8.52 2.50 -12.07
N LEU A 253 8.53 1.33 -11.43
CA LEU A 253 7.40 0.84 -10.64
C LEU A 253 7.14 1.70 -9.40
N GLN A 254 8.18 2.16 -8.71
CA GLN A 254 8.05 3.08 -7.58
C GLN A 254 7.38 4.41 -8.01
N LYS A 255 7.77 4.95 -9.17
CA LYS A 255 7.21 6.19 -9.71
C LYS A 255 5.75 6.07 -10.12
N ILE A 256 5.26 4.87 -10.46
CA ILE A 256 3.86 4.63 -10.80
C ILE A 256 2.98 4.44 -9.55
N VAL A 257 3.50 3.79 -8.50
CA VAL A 257 2.74 3.52 -7.26
C VAL A 257 2.48 4.80 -6.45
N GLY A 258 3.30 5.84 -6.61
CA GLY A 258 3.21 7.10 -5.86
C GLY A 258 2.17 8.13 -6.34
N VAL A 259 1.28 7.78 -7.26
CA VAL A 259 0.47 8.77 -7.99
C VAL A 259 -1.03 8.58 -7.71
N GLY A 260 -1.57 9.31 -6.75
CA GLY A 260 -3.00 9.31 -6.42
C GLY A 260 -3.83 10.18 -7.37
N GLY A 261 -4.85 9.59 -8.02
CA GLY A 261 -5.81 10.31 -8.86
C GLY A 261 -6.65 9.38 -9.74
N SER A 262 -7.79 9.86 -10.23
CA SER A 262 -8.84 9.16 -11.00
C SER A 262 -8.42 8.54 -12.36
N GLY A 263 -7.13 8.47 -12.68
CA GLY A 263 -6.57 7.87 -13.91
C GLY A 263 -6.25 6.38 -13.81
N ILE A 264 -7.11 5.60 -13.14
CA ILE A 264 -6.87 4.20 -12.73
C ILE A 264 -6.47 3.31 -13.93
N SER A 265 -6.98 3.58 -15.14
CA SER A 265 -6.73 2.76 -16.33
C SER A 265 -5.30 2.92 -16.88
N TYR A 266 -4.84 4.14 -17.17
CA TYR A 266 -3.50 4.37 -17.76
C TYR A 266 -2.37 3.99 -16.81
N GLN A 267 -2.53 4.27 -15.52
CA GLN A 267 -1.56 3.89 -14.50
C GLN A 267 -1.43 2.36 -14.37
N LEU A 268 -2.57 1.66 -14.33
CA LEU A 268 -2.60 0.20 -14.29
C LEU A 268 -1.96 -0.40 -15.55
N ASN A 269 -2.24 0.18 -16.72
CA ASN A 269 -1.67 -0.24 -18.00
C ASN A 269 -0.15 0.00 -18.06
N ALA A 270 0.32 1.16 -17.58
CA ALA A 270 1.74 1.47 -17.46
C ALA A 270 2.45 0.47 -16.53
N HIS A 271 1.84 0.16 -15.39
CA HIS A 271 2.35 -0.82 -14.42
C HIS A 271 2.47 -2.20 -15.06
N ALA A 272 1.40 -2.69 -15.70
CA ALA A 272 1.37 -3.99 -16.37
C ALA A 272 2.42 -4.09 -17.49
N ARG A 273 2.54 -3.05 -18.32
CA ARG A 273 3.58 -2.96 -19.35
C ARG A 273 4.99 -3.12 -18.77
N ILE A 274 5.29 -2.40 -17.69
CA ILE A 274 6.62 -2.40 -17.08
C ILE A 274 6.94 -3.77 -16.46
N LEU A 275 5.97 -4.39 -15.77
CA LEU A 275 6.12 -5.75 -15.25
C LEU A 275 6.39 -6.75 -16.37
N TYR A 276 5.63 -6.68 -17.46
CA TYR A 276 5.83 -7.54 -18.62
C TYR A 276 7.22 -7.38 -19.23
N LEU A 277 7.63 -6.13 -19.51
CA LEU A 277 8.94 -5.83 -20.11
C LEU A 277 10.11 -6.16 -19.18
N ALA A 278 9.90 -6.15 -17.86
CA ALA A 278 10.86 -6.61 -16.87
C ALA A 278 10.92 -8.14 -16.71
N GLY A 279 10.19 -8.91 -17.52
CA GLY A 279 10.15 -10.37 -17.45
C GLY A 279 9.28 -10.92 -16.31
N ARG A 280 8.53 -10.06 -15.61
CA ARG A 280 7.66 -10.40 -14.46
C ARG A 280 6.23 -10.67 -14.92
N ALA A 281 6.07 -11.56 -15.89
CA ALA A 281 4.78 -11.84 -16.53
C ALA A 281 3.73 -12.43 -15.55
N HIS A 282 4.17 -13.20 -14.53
CA HIS A 282 3.27 -13.71 -13.48
C HIS A 282 2.64 -12.58 -12.65
N GLU A 283 3.44 -11.61 -12.23
CA GLU A 283 2.95 -10.47 -11.42
C GLU A 283 2.08 -9.52 -12.24
N CYS A 284 2.38 -9.37 -13.54
CA CYS A 284 1.50 -8.68 -14.47
C CYS A 284 0.10 -9.32 -14.51
N LEU A 285 0.03 -10.67 -14.58
CA LEU A 285 -1.24 -11.38 -14.56
C LEU A 285 -1.98 -11.22 -13.24
N GLU A 286 -1.28 -11.30 -12.10
CA GLU A 286 -1.89 -11.12 -10.79
C GLU A 286 -2.48 -9.71 -10.64
N LEU A 287 -1.72 -8.68 -11.01
CA LEU A 287 -2.15 -7.29 -10.99
C LEU A 287 -3.42 -7.07 -11.83
N LEU A 288 -3.44 -7.57 -13.06
CA LEU A 288 -4.57 -7.40 -13.97
C LEU A 288 -5.77 -8.25 -13.59
N SER A 289 -5.56 -9.42 -12.99
CA SER A 289 -6.64 -10.28 -12.52
C SER A 289 -7.36 -9.70 -11.29
N THR A 290 -6.64 -8.95 -10.45
CA THR A 290 -7.18 -8.37 -9.21
C THR A 290 -7.73 -6.96 -9.40
N ARG A 291 -7.15 -6.16 -10.31
CA ARG A 291 -7.48 -4.73 -10.46
C ARG A 291 -7.97 -4.35 -11.86
N GLY A 292 -7.83 -5.23 -12.84
CA GLY A 292 -8.21 -4.94 -14.23
C GLY A 292 -9.70 -5.11 -14.50
N ARG A 293 -10.26 -4.20 -15.32
CA ARG A 293 -11.61 -4.38 -15.86
C ARG A 293 -11.53 -5.25 -17.11
N ARG A 294 -12.21 -6.40 -17.13
CA ARG A 294 -12.24 -7.31 -18.30
C ARG A 294 -12.94 -6.74 -19.55
N THR A 295 -13.51 -5.55 -19.44
CA THR A 295 -14.11 -4.80 -20.55
C THR A 295 -13.15 -3.79 -21.19
N ASN A 296 -11.91 -3.69 -20.70
CA ASN A 296 -10.90 -2.76 -21.22
C ASN A 296 -9.88 -3.49 -22.13
N PHE A 297 -9.65 -2.95 -23.32
CA PHE A 297 -8.72 -3.51 -24.31
C PHE A 297 -7.30 -3.70 -23.75
N ASP A 298 -6.69 -2.65 -23.19
CA ASP A 298 -5.30 -2.70 -22.74
C ASP A 298 -5.10 -3.72 -21.60
N THR A 299 -6.08 -3.83 -20.70
CA THR A 299 -6.09 -4.86 -19.64
C THR A 299 -6.05 -6.27 -20.24
N LEU A 300 -6.94 -6.56 -21.19
CA LEU A 300 -6.97 -7.87 -21.85
C LEU A 300 -5.72 -8.11 -22.71
N PHE A 301 -5.20 -7.09 -23.38
CA PHE A 301 -3.98 -7.16 -24.17
C PHE A 301 -2.79 -7.59 -23.31
N TRP A 302 -2.53 -6.87 -22.21
CA TRP A 302 -1.41 -7.16 -21.31
C TRP A 302 -1.57 -8.50 -20.58
N MET A 303 -2.81 -8.89 -20.26
CA MET A 303 -3.10 -10.21 -19.69
C MET A 303 -2.81 -11.32 -20.71
N GLY A 304 -3.30 -11.18 -21.94
CA GLY A 304 -3.12 -12.17 -23.00
C GLY A 304 -1.67 -12.37 -23.43
N ILE A 305 -0.92 -11.28 -23.60
CA ILE A 305 0.52 -11.37 -23.95
C ILE A 305 1.36 -11.94 -22.80
N SER A 306 0.96 -11.70 -21.55
CA SER A 306 1.61 -12.30 -20.37
C SER A 306 1.33 -13.80 -20.27
N GLN A 307 0.09 -14.24 -20.49
CA GLN A 307 -0.26 -15.67 -20.61
C GLN A 307 0.54 -16.36 -21.72
N TRP A 308 0.66 -15.72 -22.89
CA TRP A 308 1.46 -16.23 -24.00
C TRP A 308 2.94 -16.41 -23.60
N LYS A 309 3.52 -15.40 -22.93
CA LYS A 309 4.92 -15.45 -22.45
C LYS A 309 5.16 -16.60 -21.46
N LEU A 310 4.14 -16.98 -20.70
CA LEU A 310 4.17 -18.08 -19.73
C LEU A 310 3.81 -19.45 -20.31
N GLY A 311 3.50 -19.53 -21.61
CA GLY A 311 3.12 -20.79 -22.27
C GLY A 311 1.67 -21.23 -22.03
N LEU A 312 0.82 -20.37 -21.45
CA LEU A 312 -0.61 -20.59 -21.25
C LEU A 312 -1.39 -20.27 -22.53
N LEU A 313 -1.14 -21.05 -23.59
CA LEU A 313 -1.52 -20.68 -24.97
C LEU A 313 -3.04 -20.69 -25.21
N SER A 314 -3.79 -21.54 -24.52
CA SER A 314 -5.25 -21.62 -24.65
C SER A 314 -5.93 -20.40 -24.02
N GLU A 315 -5.48 -20.03 -22.83
CA GLU A 315 -5.92 -18.88 -22.07
C GLU A 315 -5.53 -17.57 -22.76
N ALA A 316 -4.29 -17.50 -23.27
CA ALA A 316 -3.80 -16.38 -24.04
C ALA A 316 -4.68 -16.15 -25.28
N ARG A 317 -5.04 -17.22 -26.00
CA ARG A 317 -5.88 -17.12 -27.19
C ARG A 317 -7.28 -16.60 -26.85
N ALA A 318 -7.94 -17.14 -25.84
CA ALA A 318 -9.26 -16.69 -25.43
C ALA A 318 -9.27 -15.21 -25.02
N THR A 319 -8.31 -14.83 -24.16
CA THR A 319 -8.18 -13.45 -23.66
C THR A 319 -7.92 -12.45 -24.81
N LEU A 320 -7.06 -12.81 -25.76
CA LEU A 320 -6.73 -11.94 -26.89
C LEU A 320 -7.82 -11.88 -27.96
N GLN A 321 -8.67 -12.92 -28.08
CA GLN A 321 -9.89 -12.82 -28.89
C GLN A 321 -10.85 -11.77 -28.33
N ASP A 322 -11.00 -11.72 -27.01
CA ASP A 322 -11.81 -10.67 -26.36
C ASP A 322 -11.16 -9.29 -26.54
N ALA A 323 -9.84 -9.18 -26.38
CA ALA A 323 -9.13 -7.94 -26.68
C ALA A 323 -9.35 -7.49 -28.14
N ARG A 324 -9.31 -8.43 -29.10
CA ARG A 324 -9.51 -8.15 -30.52
C ARG A 324 -10.93 -7.69 -30.86
N ARG A 325 -11.93 -8.13 -30.10
CA ARG A 325 -13.32 -7.67 -30.24
C ARG A 325 -13.48 -6.22 -29.77
N LEU A 326 -12.76 -5.83 -28.73
CA LEU A 326 -12.79 -4.47 -28.18
C LEU A 326 -11.95 -3.46 -28.98
N ASN A 327 -10.88 -3.92 -29.63
CA ASN A 327 -10.03 -3.07 -30.46
C ASN A 327 -9.58 -3.82 -31.72
N PRO A 328 -9.97 -3.36 -32.93
CA PRO A 328 -9.60 -4.03 -34.16
C PRO A 328 -8.11 -3.91 -34.52
N TYR A 329 -7.36 -3.06 -33.82
CA TYR A 329 -5.95 -2.81 -34.08
C TYR A 329 -4.99 -3.67 -33.24
N LEU A 330 -5.45 -4.79 -32.65
CA LEU A 330 -4.62 -5.71 -31.84
C LEU A 330 -3.28 -6.05 -32.49
N LEU A 331 -3.29 -6.39 -33.79
CA LEU A 331 -2.08 -6.81 -34.50
C LEU A 331 -1.00 -5.72 -34.50
N ARG A 332 -1.39 -4.45 -34.65
CA ARG A 332 -0.43 -3.33 -34.61
C ARG A 332 0.22 -3.19 -33.24
N HIS A 333 -0.52 -3.44 -32.17
CA HIS A 333 0.06 -3.50 -30.81
C HIS A 333 1.01 -4.67 -30.61
N ALA A 334 0.78 -5.79 -31.31
CA ALA A 334 1.60 -6.99 -31.22
C ALA A 334 2.92 -6.88 -32.01
N GLU A 335 3.00 -6.04 -33.04
CA GLU A 335 4.16 -5.90 -33.94
C GLU A 335 5.45 -5.49 -33.23
N ARG A 336 5.35 -4.77 -32.10
CA ARG A 336 6.50 -4.36 -31.29
C ARG A 336 7.07 -5.46 -30.39
N PHE A 337 6.43 -6.62 -30.30
CA PHE A 337 6.85 -7.74 -29.44
C PHE A 337 7.37 -8.91 -30.27
N GLU A 338 8.66 -9.17 -30.15
CA GLU A 338 9.34 -10.26 -30.85
C GLU A 338 8.70 -11.62 -30.52
N GLY A 339 8.40 -12.41 -31.55
CA GLY A 339 7.77 -13.73 -31.42
C GLY A 339 6.27 -13.74 -31.16
N PHE A 340 5.66 -12.63 -30.72
CA PHE A 340 4.23 -12.56 -30.41
C PHE A 340 3.36 -12.24 -31.63
N ARG A 341 3.89 -11.49 -32.60
CA ARG A 341 3.17 -11.05 -33.81
C ARG A 341 2.45 -12.18 -34.54
N ASP A 342 3.13 -13.30 -34.76
CA ASP A 342 2.56 -14.44 -35.50
C ASP A 342 1.41 -15.10 -34.73
N PHE A 343 1.50 -15.14 -33.40
CA PHE A 343 0.45 -15.62 -32.53
C PHE A 343 -0.78 -14.70 -32.59
N ALA A 344 -0.59 -13.38 -32.48
CA ALA A 344 -1.67 -12.40 -32.64
C ALA A 344 -2.31 -12.46 -34.03
N ALA A 345 -1.51 -12.55 -35.10
CA ALA A 345 -2.02 -12.69 -36.47
C ALA A 345 -2.83 -13.98 -36.68
N SER A 346 -2.53 -15.05 -35.93
CA SER A 346 -3.34 -16.27 -35.99
C SER A 346 -4.75 -16.07 -35.39
N ILE A 347 -4.90 -15.18 -34.41
CA ILE A 347 -6.19 -14.88 -33.79
C ILE A 347 -7.09 -14.13 -34.76
N ASP A 348 -6.53 -13.20 -35.53
CA ASP A 348 -7.27 -12.49 -36.58
C ASP A 348 -7.78 -13.45 -37.66
N ARG A 349 -6.94 -14.39 -38.11
CA ARG A 349 -7.35 -15.42 -39.08
C ARG A 349 -8.43 -16.35 -38.54
N ASP A 350 -8.34 -16.74 -37.26
CA ASP A 350 -9.37 -17.56 -36.61
C ASP A 350 -10.71 -16.83 -36.53
N LEU A 351 -10.70 -15.55 -36.13
CA LEU A 351 -11.90 -14.72 -36.03
C LEU A 351 -12.52 -14.40 -37.41
N ALA A 352 -11.69 -14.31 -38.45
CA ALA A 352 -12.14 -14.14 -39.83
C ALA A 352 -12.64 -15.46 -40.46
N GLY A 353 -12.53 -16.60 -39.76
CA GLY A 353 -12.91 -17.91 -40.28
C GLY A 353 -11.98 -18.44 -41.38
N GLU A 354 -10.77 -17.88 -41.51
CA GLU A 354 -9.78 -18.18 -42.55
C GLU A 354 -8.92 -19.41 -42.26
N SER A 355 -9.12 -20.08 -41.13
CA SER A 355 -8.48 -21.36 -40.79
C SER A 355 -9.05 -22.51 -41.64
N LYS A 356 -8.76 -22.52 -42.94
CA LYS A 356 -8.76 -23.73 -43.76
C LYS A 356 -7.36 -24.32 -43.81
N GLN A 357 -7.32 -25.65 -43.85
CA GLN A 357 -6.11 -26.46 -43.94
C GLN A 357 -5.04 -25.86 -44.87
N GLN A 358 -3.77 -25.97 -44.42
CA GLN A 358 -2.53 -26.12 -45.20
C GLN A 358 -1.49 -24.97 -45.34
N THR A 359 -0.31 -25.26 -44.74
CA THR A 359 1.08 -25.30 -45.25
C THR A 359 1.95 -24.09 -45.64
N ASP A 360 3.22 -24.27 -45.26
CA ASP A 360 4.52 -23.85 -45.81
C ASP A 360 5.16 -22.52 -45.38
N ARG A 361 4.39 -21.49 -44.99
CA ARG A 361 4.98 -20.39 -44.20
C ARG A 361 5.03 -20.70 -42.70
N SER A 362 4.20 -21.65 -42.30
CA SER A 362 4.28 -22.33 -41.02
C SER A 362 5.65 -22.97 -40.82
N ARG A 363 6.50 -23.21 -41.84
CA ARG A 363 7.74 -23.99 -41.74
C ARG A 363 8.90 -23.29 -41.00
N LEU A 364 8.97 -21.96 -40.97
CA LEU A 364 9.98 -21.24 -40.16
C LEU A 364 9.52 -21.07 -38.70
N THR A 365 8.22 -20.85 -38.49
CA THR A 365 7.59 -20.97 -37.16
C THR A 365 7.55 -22.43 -36.70
N HIS A 366 7.52 -23.38 -37.65
CA HIS A 366 7.70 -24.82 -37.47
C HIS A 366 9.14 -25.00 -37.02
N GLU A 367 10.19 -24.57 -37.70
CA GLU A 367 11.58 -24.75 -37.21
C GLU A 367 11.79 -24.26 -35.75
N LEU A 368 11.24 -23.12 -35.35
CA LEU A 368 11.32 -22.66 -33.95
C LEU A 368 10.48 -23.52 -32.98
N ALA A 369 9.29 -23.94 -33.41
CA ALA A 369 8.44 -24.89 -32.67
C ALA A 369 9.01 -26.33 -32.70
N THR A 370 9.66 -26.74 -33.78
CA THR A 370 10.22 -28.05 -34.11
C THR A 370 11.46 -28.26 -33.27
N HIS A 371 12.30 -27.26 -33.02
CA HIS A 371 13.49 -27.44 -32.16
C HIS A 371 13.15 -27.55 -30.66
N LEU A 372 12.12 -26.84 -30.19
CA LEU A 372 11.55 -27.05 -28.86
C LEU A 372 10.83 -28.41 -28.76
N LEU A 373 10.12 -28.80 -29.81
CA LEU A 373 9.53 -30.14 -29.97
C LEU A 373 10.61 -31.23 -30.02
N THR A 374 11.77 -31.02 -30.68
CA THR A 374 12.84 -32.04 -30.82
C THR A 374 13.51 -32.34 -29.49
N VAL A 375 13.79 -31.34 -28.64
CA VAL A 375 14.29 -31.61 -27.28
C VAL A 375 13.24 -32.39 -26.46
N ALA A 376 11.96 -32.01 -26.54
CA ALA A 376 10.89 -32.72 -25.86
C ALA A 376 10.71 -34.17 -26.38
N GLU A 377 10.89 -34.40 -27.69
CA GLU A 377 10.90 -35.71 -28.34
C GLU A 377 12.10 -36.55 -27.88
N ILE A 378 13.30 -35.96 -27.80
CA ILE A 378 14.49 -36.64 -27.29
C ILE A 378 14.32 -36.99 -25.80
N GLU A 379 13.78 -36.09 -24.98
CA GLU A 379 13.45 -36.40 -23.57
C GLU A 379 12.36 -37.47 -23.44
N THR A 380 11.52 -37.66 -24.47
CA THR A 380 10.58 -38.80 -24.50
C THR A 380 11.31 -40.12 -24.71
N LEU A 381 12.43 -40.14 -25.43
CA LEU A 381 13.30 -41.33 -25.53
C LEU A 381 13.96 -41.64 -24.18
N VAL A 382 14.42 -40.62 -23.46
CA VAL A 382 14.97 -40.76 -22.09
C VAL A 382 13.93 -41.37 -21.15
N ARG A 383 12.69 -40.87 -21.18
CA ARG A 383 11.56 -41.41 -20.40
C ARG A 383 11.20 -42.87 -20.74
N ARG A 384 11.51 -43.32 -21.95
CA ARG A 384 11.30 -44.70 -22.40
C ARG A 384 12.52 -45.61 -22.20
N TYR A 385 13.58 -45.09 -21.56
CA TYR A 385 14.88 -45.74 -21.38
C TYR A 385 15.59 -46.10 -22.69
N GLU A 386 15.26 -45.40 -23.78
CA GLU A 386 15.94 -45.52 -25.08
C GLU A 386 17.19 -44.61 -25.11
N PHE A 387 18.07 -44.74 -24.12
CA PHE A 387 19.15 -43.79 -23.85
C PHE A 387 20.20 -43.71 -24.95
N THR A 388 20.53 -44.84 -25.58
CA THR A 388 21.50 -44.89 -26.69
C THR A 388 21.04 -44.02 -27.86
N ARG A 389 19.74 -44.14 -28.20
CA ARG A 389 19.11 -43.31 -29.22
C ARG A 389 19.03 -41.85 -28.78
N ALA A 390 18.60 -41.60 -27.54
CA ALA A 390 18.51 -40.24 -26.99
C ALA A 390 19.87 -39.51 -27.05
N ALA A 391 20.97 -40.17 -26.65
CA ALA A 391 22.32 -39.62 -26.72
C ALA A 391 22.71 -39.29 -28.17
N SER A 392 22.43 -40.19 -29.11
CA SER A 392 22.73 -39.99 -30.53
C SER A 392 21.95 -38.82 -31.13
N GLU A 393 20.66 -38.68 -30.80
CA GLU A 393 19.85 -37.56 -31.28
C GLU A 393 20.26 -36.24 -30.63
N TYR A 394 20.66 -36.23 -29.35
CA TYR A 394 21.23 -35.04 -28.72
C TYR A 394 22.54 -34.59 -29.39
N GLU A 395 23.40 -35.53 -29.79
CA GLU A 395 24.63 -35.22 -30.52
C GLU A 395 24.37 -34.64 -31.91
N ARG A 396 23.43 -35.23 -32.67
CA ARG A 396 22.99 -34.68 -33.96
C ARG A 396 22.39 -33.29 -33.79
N LEU A 397 21.54 -33.12 -32.80
CA LEU A 397 20.91 -31.83 -32.51
C LEU A 397 21.97 -30.78 -32.14
N LEU A 398 22.98 -31.14 -31.34
CA LEU A 398 24.08 -30.24 -30.99
C LEU A 398 24.87 -29.74 -32.22
N GLN A 399 25.01 -30.59 -33.24
CA GLN A 399 25.66 -30.24 -34.51
C GLN A 399 24.77 -29.35 -35.39
N ALA A 400 23.45 -29.56 -35.37
CA ALA A 400 22.48 -28.84 -36.21
C ALA A 400 22.07 -27.48 -35.64
N VAL A 401 22.06 -27.33 -34.31
CA VAL A 401 21.62 -26.11 -33.63
C VAL A 401 22.62 -24.97 -33.85
N THR A 402 22.11 -23.79 -34.21
CA THR A 402 22.93 -22.57 -34.39
C THR A 402 22.95 -21.67 -33.15
N SER A 403 21.91 -21.72 -32.31
CA SER A 403 21.77 -20.91 -31.09
C SER A 403 22.82 -21.28 -30.03
N SER A 404 23.59 -20.29 -29.57
CA SER A 404 24.58 -20.45 -28.49
C SER A 404 23.95 -20.87 -27.16
N VAL A 405 22.78 -20.31 -26.83
CA VAL A 405 22.03 -20.65 -25.61
C VAL A 405 21.56 -22.11 -25.65
N ARG A 406 21.02 -22.57 -26.79
CA ARG A 406 20.58 -23.96 -26.94
C ARG A 406 21.74 -24.94 -27.01
N LYS A 407 22.87 -24.56 -27.62
CA LYS A 407 24.10 -25.35 -27.54
C LYS A 407 24.53 -25.56 -26.10
N ALA A 408 24.46 -24.52 -25.26
CA ALA A 408 24.81 -24.63 -23.85
C ALA A 408 23.86 -25.58 -23.11
N GLU A 409 22.55 -25.49 -23.34
CA GLU A 409 21.54 -26.37 -22.74
C GLU A 409 21.73 -27.85 -23.13
N ILE A 410 21.87 -28.14 -24.43
CA ILE A 410 22.11 -29.50 -24.93
C ILE A 410 23.45 -30.03 -24.41
N SER A 411 24.50 -29.21 -24.42
CA SER A 411 25.82 -29.59 -23.89
C SER A 411 25.79 -29.89 -22.40
N ALA A 412 24.87 -29.27 -21.65
CA ALA A 412 24.70 -29.53 -20.23
C ALA A 412 23.93 -30.83 -19.95
N ARG A 413 22.97 -31.22 -20.80
CA ARG A 413 22.15 -32.44 -20.65
C ARG A 413 22.84 -33.69 -21.21
N LEU A 414 23.62 -33.57 -22.28
CA LEU A 414 24.23 -34.69 -22.99
C LEU A 414 25.10 -35.63 -22.11
N PRO A 415 25.94 -35.14 -21.17
CA PRO A 415 26.73 -36.03 -20.31
C PRO A 415 25.88 -36.96 -19.44
N GLU A 416 24.70 -36.51 -19.01
CA GLU A 416 23.78 -37.29 -18.18
C GLU A 416 23.22 -38.46 -19.00
N VAL A 417 22.73 -38.16 -20.21
CA VAL A 417 22.15 -39.15 -21.12
C VAL A 417 23.20 -40.15 -21.62
N ARG A 418 24.44 -39.70 -21.87
CA ARG A 418 25.56 -40.60 -22.21
C ARG A 418 25.89 -41.57 -21.07
N GLY A 419 25.90 -41.09 -19.82
CA GLY A 419 26.08 -41.94 -18.65
C GLY A 419 24.99 -43.00 -18.53
N MET A 420 23.72 -42.62 -18.72
CA MET A 420 22.58 -43.54 -18.74
C MET A 420 22.69 -44.57 -19.87
N ALA A 421 23.10 -44.15 -21.07
CA ALA A 421 23.28 -45.04 -22.22
C ALA A 421 24.39 -46.08 -21.99
N GLY A 422 25.54 -45.67 -21.46
CA GLY A 422 26.63 -46.59 -21.13
C GLY A 422 26.22 -47.62 -20.08
N ALA A 423 25.55 -47.17 -19.01
CA ALA A 423 25.03 -48.05 -17.97
C ALA A 423 24.03 -49.07 -18.54
N HIS A 424 23.04 -48.61 -19.30
CA HIS A 424 22.03 -49.48 -19.92
C HIS A 424 22.64 -50.48 -20.90
N GLY A 425 23.62 -50.05 -21.71
CA GLY A 425 24.35 -50.95 -22.61
C GLY A 425 25.07 -52.09 -21.87
N LYS A 426 25.69 -51.79 -20.72
CA LYS A 426 26.32 -52.82 -19.86
C LYS A 426 25.31 -53.77 -19.25
N LEU A 427 24.16 -53.25 -18.81
CA LEU A 427 23.06 -54.05 -18.27
C LEU A 427 22.57 -55.04 -19.33
N VAL A 428 22.23 -54.56 -20.53
CA VAL A 428 21.75 -55.37 -21.66
C VAL A 428 22.78 -56.44 -22.02
N LYS A 429 24.05 -56.06 -22.20
CA LYS A 429 25.13 -56.99 -22.53
C LYS A 429 25.32 -58.06 -21.45
N GLY A 430 25.26 -57.67 -20.18
CA GLY A 430 25.49 -58.58 -19.07
C GLY A 430 24.36 -59.61 -18.91
N VAL A 431 23.11 -59.19 -19.11
CA VAL A 431 21.93 -60.07 -19.11
C VAL A 431 21.97 -61.04 -20.29
N THR A 432 22.13 -60.53 -21.51
CA THR A 432 22.12 -61.36 -22.74
C THR A 432 23.33 -62.30 -22.80
N GLY A 433 24.48 -61.91 -22.24
CA GLY A 433 25.66 -62.76 -22.10
C GLY A 433 25.61 -63.74 -20.92
N GLY A 434 24.54 -63.73 -20.10
CA GLY A 434 24.37 -64.62 -18.94
C GLY A 434 25.26 -64.30 -17.73
N THR A 435 26.02 -63.20 -17.77
CA THR A 435 26.91 -62.75 -16.68
C THR A 435 26.17 -62.02 -15.56
N LEU A 436 25.00 -61.46 -15.85
CA LEU A 436 24.10 -60.83 -14.88
C LEU A 436 22.83 -61.66 -14.74
N LYS A 437 22.50 -62.06 -13.52
CA LYS A 437 21.23 -62.71 -13.19
C LYS A 437 20.34 -61.70 -12.48
N LEU A 438 19.35 -61.18 -13.18
CA LEU A 438 18.42 -60.20 -12.64
C LEU A 438 17.08 -60.85 -12.32
N SER A 439 16.50 -60.44 -11.20
CA SER A 439 15.12 -60.76 -10.87
C SER A 439 14.44 -59.54 -10.26
N THR A 440 13.14 -59.40 -10.51
CA THR A 440 12.29 -58.39 -9.86
C THR A 440 10.97 -59.01 -9.46
N GLU A 441 10.25 -58.37 -8.55
CA GLU A 441 8.91 -58.76 -8.15
C GLU A 441 7.88 -57.81 -8.78
N VAL A 442 6.80 -58.37 -9.33
CA VAL A 442 5.62 -57.62 -9.75
C VAL A 442 4.41 -58.27 -9.08
N GLY A 443 3.76 -57.54 -8.17
CA GLY A 443 2.71 -58.10 -7.30
C GLY A 443 3.29 -59.14 -6.33
N ARG A 444 2.90 -60.42 -6.49
CA ARG A 444 3.45 -61.56 -5.74
C ARG A 444 4.26 -62.51 -6.62
N THR A 445 4.57 -62.10 -7.84
CA THR A 445 5.21 -62.95 -8.84
C THR A 445 6.64 -62.52 -9.05
N GLN A 446 7.57 -63.46 -8.84
CA GLN A 446 8.97 -63.23 -9.09
C GLN A 446 9.29 -63.49 -10.57
N LEU A 447 9.82 -62.45 -11.22
CA LEU A 447 10.25 -62.43 -12.60
C LEU A 447 11.76 -62.61 -12.66
N ARG A 448 12.24 -63.58 -13.45
CA ARG A 448 13.67 -63.68 -13.80
C ARG A 448 13.88 -63.17 -15.21
N ILE A 449 14.80 -62.24 -15.38
CA ILE A 449 15.16 -61.70 -16.69
C ILE A 449 16.18 -62.65 -17.34
N THR A 450 15.89 -63.10 -18.55
CA THR A 450 16.67 -64.14 -19.26
C THR A 450 17.37 -63.63 -20.51
N GLY A 451 17.00 -62.45 -20.99
CA GLY A 451 17.57 -61.81 -22.19
C GLY A 451 17.18 -60.33 -22.22
N ALA A 452 17.94 -59.50 -22.93
CA ALA A 452 17.64 -58.08 -23.04
C ALA A 452 18.04 -57.49 -24.39
N THR A 453 17.30 -56.46 -24.79
CA THR A 453 17.59 -55.53 -25.87
C THR A 453 17.51 -54.11 -25.31
N ASP A 454 17.81 -53.12 -26.16
CA ASP A 454 17.73 -51.70 -25.76
C ASP A 454 16.31 -51.27 -25.33
N ARG A 455 15.26 -51.93 -25.85
CA ARG A 455 13.84 -51.56 -25.60
C ARG A 455 13.06 -52.55 -24.73
N LEU A 456 13.40 -53.84 -24.83
CA LEU A 456 12.66 -54.94 -24.25
C LEU A 456 13.60 -55.85 -23.46
N PHE A 457 13.07 -56.54 -22.47
CA PHE A 457 13.71 -57.69 -21.86
C PHE A 457 12.83 -58.93 -21.90
N ASP A 458 13.45 -60.09 -22.02
CA ASP A 458 12.82 -61.40 -21.93
C ASP A 458 12.78 -61.82 -20.46
N PHE A 459 11.67 -62.40 -20.03
CA PHE A 459 11.49 -62.86 -18.67
C PHE A 459 10.85 -64.24 -18.58
N THR A 460 11.01 -64.88 -17.41
CA THR A 460 10.34 -66.14 -17.03
C THR A 460 9.68 -66.01 -15.66
N ILE A 461 8.52 -66.65 -15.51
CA ILE A 461 7.72 -66.79 -14.28
C ILE A 461 7.23 -68.24 -14.14
N ALA A 462 6.59 -68.56 -13.01
CA ALA A 462 6.11 -69.92 -12.67
C ALA A 462 4.98 -70.49 -13.56
N GLY A 463 4.71 -69.92 -14.72
CA GLY A 463 3.68 -70.36 -15.68
C GLY A 463 3.97 -70.02 -17.14
N GLY A 464 5.20 -69.59 -17.47
CA GLY A 464 5.59 -69.21 -18.82
C GLY A 464 6.64 -68.10 -18.86
N GLY A 465 6.92 -67.59 -20.06
CA GLY A 465 7.82 -66.46 -20.28
C GLY A 465 7.26 -65.48 -21.30
N GLY A 466 7.86 -64.30 -21.39
CA GLY A 466 7.40 -63.25 -22.29
C GLY A 466 8.44 -62.15 -22.47
N LYS A 467 8.05 -61.12 -23.23
CA LYS A 467 8.85 -59.90 -23.43
C LYS A 467 8.17 -58.74 -22.73
N PHE A 468 8.95 -57.88 -22.09
CA PHE A 468 8.43 -56.70 -21.40
C PHE A 468 9.24 -55.44 -21.76
N PRO A 469 8.60 -54.30 -22.04
CA PRO A 469 9.32 -53.07 -22.32
C PRO A 469 9.95 -52.46 -21.08
N TRP A 470 11.20 -52.01 -21.21
CA TRP A 470 11.89 -51.28 -20.14
C TRP A 470 11.12 -50.03 -19.72
N ALA A 471 10.50 -49.33 -20.67
CA ALA A 471 9.73 -48.09 -20.45
C ALA A 471 8.59 -48.20 -19.42
N PHE A 472 8.11 -49.40 -19.11
CA PHE A 472 7.06 -49.61 -18.10
C PHE A 472 7.61 -50.02 -16.72
N VAL A 473 8.93 -50.14 -16.57
CA VAL A 473 9.57 -50.41 -15.29
C VAL A 473 9.69 -49.10 -14.50
N SER A 474 9.26 -49.10 -13.25
CA SER A 474 9.39 -47.92 -12.40
C SER A 474 10.87 -47.53 -12.26
N PRO A 475 11.19 -46.22 -12.19
CA PRO A 475 12.58 -45.77 -12.07
C PRO A 475 13.33 -46.40 -10.90
N ALA A 476 12.68 -46.56 -9.75
CA ALA A 476 13.28 -47.18 -8.57
C ALA A 476 13.71 -48.64 -8.80
N VAL A 477 12.86 -49.44 -9.45
CA VAL A 477 13.19 -50.84 -9.79
C VAL A 477 14.29 -50.88 -10.84
N TYR A 478 14.18 -50.02 -11.86
CA TYR A 478 15.14 -49.96 -12.96
C TYR A 478 16.54 -49.58 -12.47
N VAL A 479 16.65 -48.57 -11.60
CA VAL A 479 17.93 -48.19 -10.95
C VAL A 479 18.50 -49.34 -10.12
N GLY A 480 17.64 -50.11 -9.46
CA GLY A 480 18.04 -51.29 -8.68
C GLY A 480 18.80 -52.35 -9.49
N PHE A 481 18.54 -52.47 -10.80
CA PHE A 481 19.25 -53.42 -11.65
C PHE A 481 20.73 -53.11 -11.87
N PHE A 482 21.17 -51.88 -11.59
CA PHE A 482 22.58 -51.50 -11.71
C PHE A 482 23.43 -51.82 -10.48
N LYS A 483 22.84 -52.33 -9.39
CA LYS A 483 23.53 -52.59 -8.12
C LYS A 483 24.78 -53.47 -8.28
N ASP A 484 24.69 -54.50 -9.13
CA ASP A 484 25.76 -55.47 -9.37
C ASP A 484 26.46 -55.26 -10.73
N VAL A 485 26.25 -54.09 -11.36
CA VAL A 485 26.86 -53.74 -12.65
C VAL A 485 28.10 -52.89 -12.40
N ALA A 486 29.23 -53.28 -12.98
CA ALA A 486 30.47 -52.51 -12.89
C ALA A 486 30.41 -51.25 -13.77
N LEU A 487 30.06 -50.12 -13.15
CA LEU A 487 29.91 -48.81 -13.81
C LEU A 487 31.17 -47.94 -13.66
N THR A 488 31.45 -47.14 -14.69
CA THR A 488 32.42 -46.03 -14.66
C THR A 488 31.84 -44.84 -13.89
N PRO A 489 32.66 -43.87 -13.43
CA PRO A 489 32.15 -42.68 -12.74
C PRO A 489 31.07 -41.92 -13.52
N GLU A 490 31.18 -41.82 -14.85
CA GLU A 490 30.20 -41.16 -15.72
C GLU A 490 28.87 -41.91 -15.78
N GLU A 491 28.94 -43.25 -15.86
CA GLU A 491 27.76 -44.10 -15.87
C GLU A 491 27.07 -44.09 -14.49
N THR A 492 27.84 -44.17 -13.40
CA THR A 492 27.33 -44.03 -12.03
C THR A 492 26.67 -42.66 -11.83
N PHE A 493 27.24 -41.58 -12.38
CA PHE A 493 26.65 -40.25 -12.35
C PHE A 493 25.33 -40.21 -13.12
N GLY A 494 25.27 -40.81 -14.33
CA GLY A 494 24.04 -40.91 -15.13
C GLY A 494 22.94 -41.70 -14.40
N VAL A 495 23.26 -42.82 -13.77
CA VAL A 495 22.33 -43.58 -12.93
C VAL A 495 21.90 -42.76 -11.71
N GLY A 496 22.79 -41.95 -11.13
CA GLY A 496 22.46 -41.01 -10.06
C GLY A 496 21.46 -39.93 -10.50
N CYS A 497 21.61 -39.37 -11.70
CA CYS A 497 20.63 -38.46 -12.30
C CYS A 497 19.27 -39.15 -12.50
N LEU A 498 19.28 -40.39 -12.98
CA LEU A 498 18.07 -41.19 -13.16
C LEU A 498 17.37 -41.51 -11.83
N ALA A 499 18.12 -41.85 -10.78
CA ALA A 499 17.59 -42.11 -9.45
C ALA A 499 16.90 -40.87 -8.88
N TRP A 500 17.53 -39.71 -9.03
CA TRP A 500 16.94 -38.43 -8.64
C TRP A 500 15.65 -38.14 -9.40
N GLU A 501 15.68 -38.26 -10.73
CA GLU A 501 14.50 -38.08 -11.60
C GLU A 501 13.39 -39.08 -11.30
N GLY A 502 13.77 -40.27 -10.83
CA GLY A 502 12.89 -41.36 -10.41
C GLY A 502 12.25 -41.20 -9.03
N GLY A 503 12.52 -40.09 -8.33
CA GLY A 503 11.96 -39.81 -7.00
C GLY A 503 12.79 -40.33 -5.82
N ASP A 504 14.03 -40.78 -6.05
CA ASP A 504 14.99 -41.14 -4.98
C ASP A 504 16.23 -40.22 -5.02
N PRO A 505 16.08 -38.95 -4.60
CA PRO A 505 17.18 -37.99 -4.59
C PRO A 505 18.29 -38.37 -3.59
N ALA A 506 18.00 -39.17 -2.57
CA ALA A 506 19.00 -39.63 -1.60
C ALA A 506 19.94 -40.66 -2.22
N LEU A 507 19.40 -41.62 -2.99
CA LEU A 507 20.21 -42.52 -3.80
C LEU A 507 20.95 -41.76 -4.90
N GLY A 508 20.27 -40.82 -5.57
CA GLY A 508 20.89 -39.94 -6.56
C GLY A 508 22.10 -39.19 -6.01
N PHE A 509 21.96 -38.56 -4.84
CA PHE A 509 23.05 -37.91 -4.12
C PHE A 509 24.21 -38.87 -3.84
N ARG A 510 23.95 -40.06 -3.30
CA ARG A 510 25.02 -41.04 -2.97
C ARG A 510 25.82 -41.44 -4.20
N LEU A 511 25.13 -41.79 -5.30
CA LEU A 511 25.77 -42.20 -6.55
C LEU A 511 26.56 -41.06 -7.19
N GLN A 512 26.02 -39.83 -7.16
CA GLN A 512 26.70 -38.65 -7.68
C GLN A 512 27.92 -38.28 -6.82
N ASP A 513 27.83 -38.30 -5.49
CA ASP A 513 28.94 -38.03 -4.58
C ASP A 513 30.06 -39.05 -4.77
N GLU A 514 29.74 -40.34 -4.85
CA GLU A 514 30.70 -41.39 -5.17
C GLU A 514 31.40 -41.13 -6.51
N SER A 515 30.63 -40.81 -7.55
CA SER A 515 31.15 -40.52 -8.90
C SER A 515 32.11 -39.33 -8.89
N ILE A 516 31.75 -38.27 -8.18
CA ILE A 516 32.55 -37.04 -8.08
C ILE A 516 33.83 -37.26 -7.29
N ARG A 517 33.80 -38.09 -6.23
CA ARG A 517 35.01 -38.47 -5.49
C ARG A 517 36.00 -39.25 -6.36
N LYS A 518 35.50 -40.08 -7.28
CA LYS A 518 36.33 -40.83 -8.25
C LYS A 518 36.77 -39.98 -9.44
N LYS A 519 35.95 -39.01 -9.88
CA LYS A 519 36.25 -38.11 -10.99
C LYS A 519 35.74 -36.69 -10.72
N SER A 520 36.62 -35.83 -10.20
CA SER A 520 36.31 -34.46 -9.80
C SER A 520 35.76 -33.56 -10.92
N GLY A 521 36.12 -33.84 -12.19
CA GLY A 521 35.61 -33.11 -13.35
C GLY A 521 34.08 -33.17 -13.51
N LEU A 522 33.40 -34.15 -12.89
CA LEU A 522 31.94 -34.26 -12.89
C LEU A 522 31.24 -33.20 -12.03
N ARG A 523 31.98 -32.41 -11.22
CA ARG A 523 31.40 -31.32 -10.42
C ARG A 523 30.66 -30.28 -11.27
N LYS A 524 31.18 -29.96 -12.46
CA LYS A 524 30.51 -29.02 -13.37
C LYS A 524 29.16 -29.57 -13.87
N ASN A 525 29.13 -30.88 -14.17
CA ASN A 525 27.91 -31.55 -14.59
C ASN A 525 26.90 -31.60 -13.45
N LEU A 526 27.36 -31.90 -12.23
CA LEU A 526 26.52 -31.84 -11.04
C LEU A 526 25.92 -30.45 -10.83
N ALA A 527 26.76 -29.42 -10.89
CA ALA A 527 26.32 -28.06 -10.64
C ALA A 527 25.21 -27.64 -11.62
N SER A 528 25.42 -27.92 -12.91
CA SER A 528 24.39 -27.69 -13.92
C SER A 528 23.13 -28.55 -13.70
N PHE A 529 23.28 -29.83 -13.37
CA PHE A 529 22.15 -30.73 -13.09
C PHE A 529 21.30 -30.23 -11.91
N VAL A 530 21.93 -29.96 -10.77
CA VAL A 530 21.24 -29.53 -9.54
C VAL A 530 20.62 -28.15 -9.72
N ALA A 531 21.32 -27.19 -10.36
CA ALA A 531 20.79 -25.86 -10.65
C ALA A 531 19.52 -25.93 -11.50
N ARG A 532 19.55 -26.70 -12.61
CA ARG A 532 18.37 -26.89 -13.48
C ARG A 532 17.22 -27.55 -12.74
N ARG A 533 17.48 -28.57 -11.92
CA ARG A 533 16.43 -29.28 -11.16
C ARG A 533 15.83 -28.44 -10.04
N ARG A 534 16.59 -27.49 -9.51
CA ARG A 534 16.15 -26.58 -8.45
C ARG A 534 15.61 -25.25 -8.99
N GLY A 535 15.71 -24.99 -10.30
CA GLY A 535 15.26 -23.74 -10.92
C GLY A 535 16.07 -22.51 -10.47
N ILE A 536 17.32 -22.69 -10.06
CA ILE A 536 18.19 -21.62 -9.57
C ILE A 536 19.38 -21.42 -10.51
N ALA A 537 19.99 -20.23 -10.47
CA ALA A 537 21.28 -20.01 -11.12
C ALA A 537 22.34 -20.94 -10.50
N GLU A 538 23.30 -21.37 -11.32
CA GLU A 538 24.43 -22.17 -10.84
C GLU A 538 25.25 -21.32 -9.83
N PRO A 539 25.36 -21.75 -8.56
CA PRO A 539 26.03 -20.97 -7.54
C PRO A 539 27.53 -20.89 -7.83
N GLU A 540 28.13 -19.74 -7.51
CA GLU A 540 29.58 -19.56 -7.60
C GLU A 540 30.28 -20.55 -6.65
N GLY A 541 31.15 -21.42 -7.20
CA GLY A 541 31.77 -22.52 -6.46
C GLY A 541 30.99 -23.83 -6.43
N GLY A 542 29.76 -23.88 -6.98
CA GLY A 542 28.93 -25.07 -7.11
C GLY A 542 28.20 -25.48 -5.82
N PHE A 543 27.67 -26.70 -5.81
CA PHE A 543 26.97 -27.27 -4.65
C PHE A 543 27.90 -28.05 -3.75
N VAL A 544 27.59 -28.06 -2.46
CA VAL A 544 28.31 -28.79 -1.41
C VAL A 544 27.41 -29.84 -0.76
N PRO A 545 27.97 -30.97 -0.30
CA PRO A 545 27.19 -31.99 0.37
C PRO A 545 26.84 -31.55 1.80
N PHE A 546 25.57 -31.67 2.17
CA PHE A 546 25.09 -31.46 3.54
C PHE A 546 23.95 -32.41 3.86
N ARG A 547 24.12 -33.21 4.94
CA ARG A 547 23.12 -34.16 5.46
C ARG A 547 22.41 -35.01 4.38
N GLY A 548 23.17 -35.51 3.39
CA GLY A 548 22.64 -36.38 2.33
C GLY A 548 21.98 -35.64 1.15
N SER A 549 22.25 -34.35 0.98
CA SER A 549 21.73 -33.54 -0.13
C SER A 549 22.77 -32.54 -0.65
N TRP A 550 22.58 -32.05 -1.87
CA TRP A 550 23.38 -30.96 -2.45
C TRP A 550 22.75 -29.61 -2.15
N VAL A 551 23.48 -28.77 -1.41
CA VAL A 551 23.05 -27.42 -1.00
C VAL A 551 24.05 -26.37 -1.46
N THR A 552 23.62 -25.11 -1.54
CA THR A 552 24.55 -23.99 -1.74
C THR A 552 25.38 -23.74 -0.48
N ALA A 553 26.48 -23.00 -0.60
CA ALA A 553 27.28 -22.61 0.57
C ALA A 553 26.47 -21.75 1.56
N GLU A 554 25.62 -20.86 1.04
CA GLU A 554 24.71 -20.03 1.85
C GLU A 554 23.68 -20.91 2.58
N GLU A 555 23.08 -21.87 1.89
CA GLU A 555 22.13 -22.80 2.48
C GLU A 555 22.75 -23.61 3.61
N LYS A 556 23.95 -24.12 3.39
CA LYS A 556 24.71 -24.81 4.43
C LYS A 556 24.89 -23.91 5.65
N ALA A 557 25.34 -22.66 5.45
CA ALA A 557 25.58 -21.72 6.54
C ALA A 557 24.29 -21.39 7.33
N ASN A 558 23.14 -21.25 6.65
CA ASN A 558 21.87 -20.96 7.31
C ASN A 558 21.28 -22.18 8.02
N LEU A 559 21.38 -23.37 7.42
CA LEU A 559 20.99 -24.63 8.04
C LEU A 559 21.85 -24.93 9.28
N GLU A 560 23.13 -24.58 9.27
CA GLU A 560 24.02 -24.70 10.44
C GLU A 560 23.63 -23.74 11.58
N LYS A 561 23.02 -22.60 11.28
CA LYS A 561 22.45 -21.67 12.28
C LYS A 561 21.08 -22.12 12.83
N GLY A 562 20.55 -23.26 12.37
CA GLY A 562 19.22 -23.74 12.76
C GLY A 562 18.08 -23.00 12.08
N LEU A 563 18.36 -22.20 11.04
CA LEU A 563 17.33 -21.58 10.22
C LEU A 563 16.74 -22.60 9.24
N VAL A 564 15.48 -22.41 8.92
CA VAL A 564 14.74 -23.22 7.96
C VAL A 564 14.16 -22.33 6.88
N ARG A 565 14.03 -22.87 5.67
CA ARG A 565 13.37 -22.16 4.58
C ARG A 565 11.86 -22.20 4.79
N PHE A 566 11.19 -21.06 4.72
CA PHE A 566 9.75 -20.95 4.55
C PHE A 566 9.51 -20.03 3.36
N GLU A 567 8.90 -20.58 2.30
CA GLU A 567 8.84 -19.93 0.99
C GLU A 567 10.23 -19.46 0.53
N GLU A 568 10.41 -18.18 0.26
CA GLU A 568 11.68 -17.62 -0.21
C GLU A 568 12.61 -17.16 0.93
N GLN A 569 12.15 -17.19 2.19
CA GLN A 569 12.83 -16.60 3.34
C GLN A 569 13.47 -17.65 4.27
N TRP A 570 14.56 -17.25 4.91
CA TRP A 570 15.15 -17.98 6.04
C TRP A 570 14.53 -17.50 7.33
N VAL A 571 13.87 -18.41 8.03
CA VAL A 571 13.16 -18.12 9.29
C VAL A 571 13.62 -19.08 10.37
N THR A 572 13.33 -18.75 11.62
CA THR A 572 13.52 -19.72 12.70
C THR A 572 12.49 -20.83 12.58
N ALA A 573 12.78 -22.00 13.16
CA ALA A 573 11.81 -23.09 13.20
C ALA A 573 10.50 -22.68 13.90
N LYS A 574 10.59 -21.79 14.89
CA LYS A 574 9.44 -21.25 15.62
C LYS A 574 8.57 -20.33 14.76
N ASP A 575 9.19 -19.42 14.01
CA ASP A 575 8.44 -18.50 13.14
C ASP A 575 7.79 -19.25 11.98
N ARG A 576 8.44 -20.32 11.49
CA ARG A 576 7.85 -21.22 10.50
C ARG A 576 6.52 -21.82 10.98
N GLU A 577 6.37 -22.13 12.27
CA GLU A 577 5.11 -22.66 12.79
C GLU A 577 3.96 -21.65 12.71
N HIS A 578 4.25 -20.38 12.97
CA HIS A 578 3.28 -19.29 12.84
C HIS A 578 2.92 -19.02 11.37
N LEU A 579 3.95 -18.89 10.52
CA LEU A 579 3.77 -18.68 9.09
C LEU A 579 3.03 -19.86 8.43
N ALA A 580 3.27 -21.09 8.87
CA ALA A 580 2.55 -22.28 8.39
C ALA A 580 1.06 -22.31 8.80
N LYS A 581 0.67 -21.57 9.85
CA LYS A 581 -0.74 -21.36 10.23
C LYS A 581 -1.38 -20.20 9.45
N GLY A 582 -0.63 -19.60 8.52
CA GLY A 582 -1.06 -18.41 7.80
C GLY A 582 -1.07 -17.16 8.66
N GLU A 583 -0.37 -17.16 9.80
CA GLU A 583 -0.24 -15.97 10.63
C GLU A 583 0.87 -15.06 10.10
N ILE A 584 0.68 -13.76 10.26
CA ILE A 584 1.67 -12.76 9.90
C ILE A 584 1.97 -11.88 11.10
N GLN A 585 3.17 -11.31 11.12
CA GLN A 585 3.54 -10.37 12.17
C GLN A 585 3.09 -8.96 11.79
N VAL A 586 2.35 -8.31 12.69
CA VAL A 586 1.95 -6.90 12.63
C VAL A 586 2.19 -6.28 14.00
N ASP A 587 2.97 -5.19 14.06
CA ASP A 587 3.35 -4.50 15.30
C ASP A 587 3.92 -5.44 16.39
N GLY A 588 4.75 -6.39 15.97
CA GLY A 588 5.39 -7.37 16.85
C GLY A 588 4.50 -8.52 17.31
N LYS A 589 3.22 -8.56 16.93
CA LYS A 589 2.26 -9.61 17.29
C LYS A 589 1.95 -10.50 16.09
N TRP A 590 1.81 -11.81 16.35
CA TRP A 590 1.29 -12.76 15.36
C TRP A 590 -0.23 -12.66 15.31
N VAL A 591 -0.75 -12.46 14.12
CA VAL A 591 -2.19 -12.38 13.85
C VAL A 591 -2.53 -13.23 12.63
N PRO A 592 -3.76 -13.77 12.52
CA PRO A 592 -4.18 -14.49 11.32
C PRO A 592 -3.96 -13.63 10.06
N GLY A 593 -3.52 -14.23 8.96
CA GLY A 593 -3.09 -13.53 7.76
C GLY A 593 -4.14 -12.57 7.19
N GLU A 594 -5.41 -12.98 7.18
CA GLU A 594 -6.51 -12.12 6.75
C GLU A 594 -6.67 -10.87 7.63
N GLU A 595 -6.58 -11.05 8.96
CA GLU A 595 -6.66 -9.93 9.91
C GLU A 595 -5.41 -9.05 9.82
N GLY A 596 -4.24 -9.67 9.69
CA GLY A 596 -2.99 -8.95 9.54
C GLY A 596 -2.92 -8.15 8.25
N GLU A 597 -3.47 -8.65 7.15
CA GLU A 597 -3.57 -7.91 5.90
C GLU A 597 -4.54 -6.73 6.02
N LEU A 598 -5.66 -6.90 6.72
CA LEU A 598 -6.56 -5.79 7.05
C LEU A 598 -5.84 -4.73 7.89
N LEU A 599 -5.08 -5.13 8.91
CA LEU A 599 -4.30 -4.22 9.75
C LEU A 599 -3.21 -3.49 8.96
N ARG A 600 -2.48 -4.19 8.07
CA ARG A 600 -1.47 -3.63 7.16
C ARG A 600 -2.08 -2.63 6.18
N ARG A 601 -3.30 -2.90 5.70
CA ARG A 601 -4.09 -1.99 4.86
C ARG A 601 -4.71 -0.82 5.62
N GLY A 602 -4.42 -0.70 6.91
CA GLY A 602 -4.88 0.41 7.74
C GLY A 602 -6.28 0.23 8.32
N PHE A 603 -6.92 -0.92 8.15
CA PHE A 603 -8.18 -1.20 8.83
C PHE A 603 -7.94 -1.39 10.33
N ARG A 604 -8.96 -1.06 11.11
CA ARG A 604 -8.98 -1.28 12.56
C ARG A 604 -10.25 -2.02 12.92
N LYS A 605 -10.15 -2.91 13.90
CA LYS A 605 -11.28 -3.66 14.41
C LYS A 605 -11.80 -2.96 15.67
N TYR A 606 -13.06 -2.56 15.67
CA TYR A 606 -13.71 -1.95 16.82
C TYR A 606 -15.09 -2.58 17.06
N LYS A 607 -15.36 -3.00 18.31
CA LYS A 607 -16.59 -3.71 18.71
C LYS A 607 -16.96 -4.85 17.73
N GLY A 608 -15.95 -5.60 17.29
CA GLY A 608 -16.12 -6.73 16.36
C GLY A 608 -16.26 -6.39 14.87
N LYS A 609 -16.29 -5.10 14.49
CA LYS A 609 -16.40 -4.66 13.09
C LYS A 609 -15.08 -4.12 12.57
N TRP A 610 -14.73 -4.51 11.35
CA TRP A 610 -13.62 -3.91 10.61
C TRP A 610 -14.09 -2.60 9.99
N MET A 611 -13.27 -1.57 10.15
CA MET A 611 -13.51 -0.23 9.62
C MET A 611 -12.20 0.28 9.04
N ASN A 612 -12.30 1.08 7.98
CA ASN A 612 -11.12 1.77 7.47
C ASN A 612 -10.65 2.79 8.52
N ARG A 613 -9.43 3.31 8.34
CA ARG A 613 -8.81 4.20 9.31
C ARG A 613 -9.61 5.48 9.54
N GLU A 614 -10.19 6.07 8.51
CA GLU A 614 -10.94 7.32 8.60
C GLU A 614 -12.24 7.13 9.40
N ASP A 615 -13.02 6.10 9.09
CA ASP A 615 -14.25 5.75 9.83
C ASP A 615 -13.93 5.40 11.29
N TYR A 616 -12.82 4.69 11.52
CA TYR A 616 -12.33 4.40 12.85
C TYR A 616 -12.00 5.69 13.61
N GLU A 617 -11.24 6.61 13.01
CA GLU A 617 -10.85 7.87 13.65
C GLU A 617 -12.04 8.80 13.86
N VAL A 618 -13.01 8.86 12.94
CA VAL A 618 -14.27 9.62 13.10
C VAL A 618 -15.07 9.08 14.28
N LEU A 619 -15.26 7.76 14.34
CA LEU A 619 -16.01 7.12 15.42
C LEU A 619 -15.30 7.29 16.77
N ARG A 620 -13.98 7.10 16.81
CA ARG A 620 -13.18 7.26 18.04
C ARG A 620 -12.98 8.73 18.44
N GLY A 621 -13.28 9.66 17.53
CA GLY A 621 -13.39 11.09 17.78
C GLY A 621 -14.66 11.50 18.52
N GLN A 622 -15.66 10.61 18.65
CA GLN A 622 -16.84 10.85 19.48
C GLN A 622 -16.53 10.50 20.94
N TRP A 623 -16.91 11.37 21.89
CA TRP A 623 -16.60 11.14 23.30
C TRP A 623 -17.14 9.81 23.85
N ALA A 624 -18.32 9.38 23.38
CA ALA A 624 -18.93 8.10 23.78
C ALA A 624 -18.08 6.88 23.42
N ASP A 625 -17.28 6.98 22.35
CA ASP A 625 -16.42 5.93 21.84
C ASP A 625 -14.95 6.37 21.85
N CYS A 626 -14.54 7.23 22.78
CA CYS A 626 -13.19 7.75 22.87
C CYS A 626 -12.12 6.69 23.22
N HIS A 627 -10.85 7.05 23.01
CA HIS A 627 -9.71 6.26 23.45
C HIS A 627 -9.60 6.25 24.97
N THR A 628 -9.35 5.06 25.53
CA THR A 628 -9.13 4.84 26.96
C THR A 628 -7.82 4.09 27.12
N GLU A 629 -6.88 4.67 27.85
CA GLU A 629 -5.62 4.04 28.24
C GLU A 629 -5.60 3.91 29.76
N GLU A 630 -5.31 2.71 30.24
CA GLU A 630 -5.18 2.43 31.67
C GLU A 630 -3.73 2.19 32.04
N THR A 631 -3.29 2.90 33.08
CA THR A 631 -1.98 2.74 33.68
C THR A 631 -2.14 2.28 35.13
N PRO A 632 -1.05 2.02 35.89
CA PRO A 632 -1.17 1.70 37.31
C PRO A 632 -1.97 2.75 38.11
N HIS A 633 -1.79 4.04 37.84
CA HIS A 633 -2.38 5.13 38.63
C HIS A 633 -3.48 5.93 37.92
N TYR A 634 -3.56 5.86 36.59
CA TYR A 634 -4.48 6.68 35.79
C TYR A 634 -5.39 5.88 34.86
N VAL A 635 -6.55 6.47 34.57
CA VAL A 635 -7.41 6.17 33.42
C VAL A 635 -7.44 7.41 32.54
N VAL A 636 -6.80 7.35 31.37
CA VAL A 636 -6.76 8.47 30.41
C VAL A 636 -7.83 8.25 29.36
N LYS A 637 -8.76 9.20 29.24
CA LYS A 637 -9.82 9.21 28.23
C LYS A 637 -9.65 10.38 27.28
N THR A 638 -9.66 10.14 25.97
CA THR A 638 -9.46 11.19 24.98
C THR A 638 -10.06 10.87 23.61
N ASN A 639 -10.67 11.86 22.97
CA ASN A 639 -11.17 11.77 21.59
C ASN A 639 -10.18 12.33 20.55
N PHE A 640 -8.88 12.30 20.86
CA PHE A 640 -7.79 12.51 19.92
C PHE A 640 -7.49 11.23 19.12
N THR A 641 -6.26 10.73 19.20
CA THR A 641 -5.80 9.50 18.56
C THR A 641 -5.37 8.52 19.64
N GLU A 642 -5.28 7.24 19.28
CA GLU A 642 -4.72 6.20 20.14
C GLU A 642 -3.27 6.51 20.57
N SER A 643 -2.45 7.09 19.68
CA SER A 643 -1.09 7.49 20.01
C SER A 643 -1.08 8.60 21.07
N PHE A 644 -1.93 9.62 20.93
CA PHE A 644 -2.03 10.70 21.90
C PHE A 644 -2.46 10.19 23.28
N ALA A 645 -3.41 9.25 23.32
CA ALA A 645 -3.84 8.62 24.57
C ALA A 645 -2.68 7.93 25.29
N ARG A 646 -1.86 7.16 24.54
CA ARG A 646 -0.68 6.46 25.07
C ARG A 646 0.42 7.43 25.50
N ASP A 647 0.67 8.47 24.73
CA ASP A 647 1.67 9.48 25.04
C ASP A 647 1.30 10.25 26.30
N LEU A 648 0.03 10.65 26.43
CA LEU A 648 -0.47 11.31 27.63
C LEU A 648 -0.39 10.37 28.85
N ALA A 649 -0.80 9.10 28.70
CA ALA A 649 -0.71 8.09 29.75
C ALA A 649 0.73 7.88 30.23
N ALA A 650 1.69 7.76 29.32
CA ALA A 650 3.10 7.66 29.64
C ALA A 650 3.63 8.91 30.35
N LEU A 651 3.26 10.11 29.86
CA LEU A 651 3.66 11.38 30.45
C LEU A 651 3.20 11.50 31.91
N VAL A 652 1.93 11.20 32.20
CA VAL A 652 1.38 11.35 33.56
C VAL A 652 1.87 10.29 34.52
N GLU A 653 2.24 9.10 34.05
CA GLU A 653 2.90 8.10 34.90
C GLU A 653 4.33 8.51 35.28
N VAL A 654 5.08 9.11 34.36
CA VAL A 654 6.37 9.70 34.72
C VAL A 654 6.17 10.87 35.70
N ALA A 655 5.19 11.74 35.43
CA ALA A 655 4.86 12.85 36.33
C ALA A 655 4.48 12.35 37.73
N TYR A 656 3.76 11.23 37.83
CA TYR A 656 3.42 10.59 39.10
C TYR A 656 4.65 10.21 39.92
N GLY A 657 5.66 9.60 39.29
CA GLY A 657 6.91 9.22 39.96
C GLY A 657 7.67 10.43 40.50
N GLU A 658 7.71 11.51 39.72
CA GLU A 658 8.29 12.80 40.12
C GLU A 658 7.50 13.45 41.26
N LEU A 659 6.18 13.51 41.17
CA LEU A 659 5.28 14.02 42.22
C LEU A 659 5.43 13.24 43.53
N ARG A 660 5.47 11.91 43.44
CA ARG A 660 5.71 11.04 44.59
C ARG A 660 7.03 11.37 45.26
N THR A 661 8.10 11.55 44.49
CA THR A 661 9.41 11.96 45.02
C THR A 661 9.33 13.34 45.67
N PHE A 662 8.66 14.28 45.02
CA PHE A 662 8.50 15.65 45.51
C PHE A 662 7.77 15.71 46.87
N TYR A 663 6.73 14.89 47.06
CA TYR A 663 5.96 14.78 48.30
C TYR A 663 6.51 13.73 49.27
N GLY A 664 7.80 13.38 49.17
CA GLY A 664 8.49 12.52 50.14
C GLY A 664 7.95 11.09 50.19
N GLY A 665 7.43 10.59 49.06
CA GLY A 665 6.85 9.25 48.93
C GLY A 665 5.38 9.15 49.33
N ALA A 666 4.72 10.25 49.65
CA ALA A 666 3.29 10.25 49.95
C ALA A 666 2.47 9.83 48.73
N GLU A 667 1.44 9.00 48.93
CA GLU A 667 0.58 8.48 47.87
C GLU A 667 -0.83 9.13 47.90
N PRO A 668 -1.47 9.33 46.74
CA PRO A 668 -2.87 9.73 46.63
C PRO A 668 -3.81 8.83 47.46
N LYS A 669 -4.68 9.43 48.27
CA LYS A 669 -5.69 8.73 49.06
C LYS A 669 -6.94 8.49 48.22
N LEU A 670 -6.97 7.34 47.54
CA LEU A 670 -8.10 6.90 46.70
C LEU A 670 -8.91 5.81 47.41
N THR A 671 -10.20 5.68 47.08
CA THR A 671 -11.09 4.66 47.63
C THR A 671 -10.95 3.33 46.87
N GLY A 672 -10.67 2.23 47.56
CA GLY A 672 -10.66 0.89 46.96
C GLY A 672 -9.61 0.72 45.84
N LYS A 673 -10.08 0.38 44.63
CA LYS A 673 -9.24 0.22 43.41
C LYS A 673 -9.35 1.41 42.47
N ASP A 674 -9.86 2.55 42.94
CA ASP A 674 -10.05 3.73 42.12
C ASP A 674 -8.70 4.27 41.62
N LYS A 675 -8.73 4.81 40.41
CA LYS A 675 -7.62 5.49 39.75
C LYS A 675 -7.98 6.96 39.55
N MET A 676 -6.97 7.79 39.30
CA MET A 676 -7.21 9.16 38.84
C MET A 676 -7.60 9.15 37.35
N THR A 677 -8.59 9.94 36.97
CA THR A 677 -9.12 9.94 35.60
C THR A 677 -8.80 11.25 34.91
N LEU A 678 -8.24 11.18 33.70
CA LEU A 678 -8.02 12.35 32.85
C LEU A 678 -9.02 12.33 31.69
N HIS A 679 -9.84 13.36 31.59
CA HIS A 679 -10.67 13.63 30.42
C HIS A 679 -10.00 14.70 29.55
N ALA A 680 -9.35 14.27 28.47
CA ALA A 680 -8.66 15.15 27.53
C ALA A 680 -9.49 15.31 26.25
N TYR A 681 -10.23 16.41 26.16
CA TYR A 681 -11.14 16.72 25.07
C TYR A 681 -10.44 17.41 23.89
N ARG A 682 -10.78 16.98 22.67
CA ARG A 682 -10.33 17.61 21.43
C ARG A 682 -11.05 18.90 21.13
N SER A 683 -12.35 18.96 21.43
CA SER A 683 -13.20 20.10 21.11
C SER A 683 -13.61 20.88 22.35
N TYR A 684 -13.86 22.18 22.18
CA TYR A 684 -14.46 23.00 23.23
C TYR A 684 -15.86 22.52 23.60
N GLU A 685 -16.63 21.98 22.64
CA GLU A 685 -18.02 21.61 22.90
C GLU A 685 -18.13 20.43 23.86
N ASP A 686 -17.30 19.39 23.69
CA ASP A 686 -17.28 18.25 24.63
C ASP A 686 -16.89 18.70 26.04
N TYR A 687 -15.93 19.64 26.14
CA TYR A 687 -15.49 20.22 27.40
C TYR A 687 -16.58 21.09 28.05
N ARG A 688 -17.21 21.98 27.27
CA ARG A 688 -18.33 22.82 27.69
C ARG A 688 -19.48 21.96 28.20
N GLN A 689 -19.82 20.90 27.48
CA GLN A 689 -20.86 19.96 27.88
C GLN A 689 -20.51 19.30 29.22
N TYR A 690 -19.28 18.80 29.39
CA TYR A 690 -18.84 18.29 30.68
C TYR A 690 -19.02 19.32 31.81
N CYS A 691 -18.61 20.57 31.58
CA CYS A 691 -18.70 21.63 32.58
C CYS A 691 -20.14 21.89 33.02
N VAL A 692 -21.07 22.01 32.06
CA VAL A 692 -22.51 22.23 32.34
C VAL A 692 -23.12 21.03 33.06
N GLU A 693 -22.84 19.80 32.62
CA GLU A 693 -23.41 18.59 33.23
C GLU A 693 -22.89 18.34 34.65
N ASN A 694 -21.69 18.83 34.97
CA ASN A 694 -21.00 18.57 36.25
C ASN A 694 -20.87 19.82 37.13
N LYS A 695 -21.68 20.86 36.89
CA LYS A 695 -21.75 22.10 37.68
C LYS A 695 -20.39 22.80 37.86
N ALA A 696 -19.65 22.92 36.77
CA ALA A 696 -18.32 23.55 36.72
C ALA A 696 -18.31 24.73 35.73
N GLU A 697 -19.38 25.53 35.70
CA GLU A 697 -19.56 26.64 34.75
C GLU A 697 -18.55 27.78 34.97
N ASP A 698 -18.00 27.91 36.18
CA ASP A 698 -16.91 28.84 36.51
C ASP A 698 -15.58 28.50 35.79
N GLN A 699 -15.47 27.27 35.26
CA GLN A 699 -14.29 26.76 34.56
C GLN A 699 -14.40 26.89 33.03
N LEU A 700 -15.48 27.46 32.48
CA LEU A 700 -15.68 27.54 31.02
C LEU A 700 -14.54 28.26 30.28
N ASN A 701 -13.87 29.22 30.94
CA ASN A 701 -12.76 29.95 30.36
C ASN A 701 -11.40 29.25 30.51
N ALA A 702 -11.29 28.22 31.35
CA ALA A 702 -10.07 27.50 31.62
C ALA A 702 -9.68 26.56 30.45
N ALA A 703 -8.39 26.27 30.32
CA ALA A 703 -7.88 25.27 29.37
C ALA A 703 -8.03 23.84 29.94
N GLY A 704 -8.02 23.73 31.26
CA GLY A 704 -8.32 22.54 32.02
C GLY A 704 -8.44 22.90 33.51
N PHE A 705 -8.88 21.93 34.30
CA PHE A 705 -8.94 22.00 35.75
C PHE A 705 -8.93 20.60 36.37
N ALA A 706 -8.31 20.48 37.53
CA ALA A 706 -8.49 19.35 38.42
C ALA A 706 -9.67 19.57 39.38
N ARG A 707 -10.48 18.54 39.60
CA ARG A 707 -11.57 18.59 40.56
C ARG A 707 -11.07 18.28 41.97
N SER A 708 -11.28 19.20 42.91
CA SER A 708 -10.97 18.97 44.32
C SER A 708 -11.95 18.01 45.01
N ASP A 709 -13.14 17.82 44.46
CA ASP A 709 -14.21 17.00 45.02
C ASP A 709 -14.28 15.57 44.44
N SER A 710 -13.46 15.26 43.43
CA SER A 710 -13.43 13.96 42.76
C SER A 710 -12.03 13.58 42.29
N ASN A 711 -11.89 12.45 41.60
CA ASN A 711 -10.60 11.95 41.11
C ASN A 711 -10.38 12.32 39.63
N ILE A 712 -10.93 13.45 39.17
CA ILE A 712 -11.03 13.77 37.74
C ILE A 712 -10.25 15.05 37.41
N VAL A 713 -9.41 14.96 36.39
CA VAL A 713 -8.88 16.09 35.63
C VAL A 713 -9.67 16.22 34.34
N VAL A 714 -10.01 17.44 33.97
CA VAL A 714 -10.65 17.74 32.69
C VAL A 714 -9.87 18.83 31.98
N GLY A 715 -9.61 18.64 30.69
CA GLY A 715 -8.99 19.68 29.86
C GLY A 715 -9.42 19.57 28.41
N TRP A 716 -9.22 20.66 27.67
CA TRP A 716 -9.46 20.69 26.23
C TRP A 716 -8.33 21.39 25.48
N ASN A 717 -8.15 21.03 24.21
CA ASN A 717 -7.09 21.60 23.39
C ASN A 717 -7.43 23.02 22.92
N LYS A 718 -7.30 23.98 23.85
CA LYS A 718 -7.64 25.39 23.66
C LYS A 718 -6.88 26.07 22.54
N THR A 719 -5.62 25.71 22.33
CA THR A 719 -4.73 26.39 21.38
C THR A 719 -4.58 25.65 20.05
N GLY A 720 -5.14 24.44 19.93
CA GLY A 720 -4.89 23.54 18.79
C GLY A 720 -3.51 22.87 18.84
N ASN A 721 -2.65 23.20 19.80
CA ASN A 721 -1.28 22.69 19.90
C ASN A 721 -1.20 21.50 20.87
N ALA A 722 -0.92 20.30 20.35
CA ALA A 722 -0.86 19.08 21.14
C ALA A 722 0.18 19.11 22.27
N ARG A 723 1.35 19.74 22.06
CA ARG A 723 2.38 19.87 23.10
C ARG A 723 1.90 20.76 24.24
N GLN A 724 1.33 21.92 23.91
CA GLN A 724 0.74 22.81 24.93
C GLN A 724 -0.41 22.14 25.68
N PHE A 725 -1.21 21.33 24.98
CA PHE A 725 -2.28 20.60 25.63
C PHE A 725 -1.76 19.51 26.58
N LEU A 726 -0.71 18.78 26.21
CA LEU A 726 -0.02 17.86 27.12
C LEU A 726 0.54 18.60 28.36
N GLN A 727 1.04 19.83 28.19
CA GLN A 727 1.45 20.68 29.32
C GLN A 727 0.29 21.01 30.24
N THR A 728 -0.86 21.42 29.68
CA THR A 728 -2.09 21.63 30.47
C THR A 728 -2.50 20.36 31.20
N MET A 729 -2.52 19.21 30.54
CA MET A 729 -2.94 17.96 31.19
C MET A 729 -1.97 17.52 32.30
N ALA A 730 -0.66 17.67 32.13
CA ALA A 730 0.33 17.39 33.16
C ALA A 730 0.22 18.38 34.34
N HIS A 731 -0.02 19.65 34.05
CA HIS A 731 -0.29 20.70 35.04
C HIS A 731 -1.50 20.32 35.90
N GLU A 732 -2.64 19.99 35.28
CA GLU A 732 -3.83 19.59 36.02
C GLU A 732 -3.67 18.25 36.76
N ALA A 733 -2.93 17.31 36.19
CA ALA A 733 -2.62 16.05 36.87
C ALA A 733 -1.83 16.28 38.17
N ALA A 734 -0.95 17.29 38.21
CA ALA A 734 -0.23 17.67 39.41
C ALA A 734 -1.17 18.25 40.49
N HIS A 735 -2.14 19.08 40.11
CA HIS A 735 -3.19 19.55 41.03
C HIS A 735 -4.00 18.39 41.60
N LEU A 736 -4.44 17.46 40.75
CA LEU A 736 -5.23 16.32 41.19
C LEU A 736 -4.45 15.43 42.16
N TYR A 737 -3.19 15.12 41.83
CA TYR A 737 -2.31 14.35 42.71
C TYR A 737 -2.26 14.97 44.11
N PHE A 738 -2.05 16.29 44.17
CA PHE A 738 -2.03 17.03 45.42
C PHE A 738 -3.37 16.95 46.18
N PHE A 739 -4.50 17.20 45.52
CA PHE A 739 -5.83 17.11 46.14
C PHE A 739 -6.14 15.74 46.73
N ARG A 740 -5.44 14.69 46.29
CA ARG A 740 -5.61 13.32 46.82
C ARG A 740 -4.58 12.98 47.89
N VAL A 741 -3.35 13.51 47.83
CA VAL A 741 -2.36 13.34 48.90
C VAL A 741 -2.79 14.08 50.17
N ALA A 742 -3.21 15.33 50.01
CA ALA A 742 -3.54 16.25 51.10
C ALA A 742 -4.93 16.87 50.93
N PRO A 743 -6.03 16.08 50.98
CA PRO A 743 -7.39 16.58 50.72
C PRO A 743 -7.89 17.63 51.73
N ALA A 744 -7.28 17.68 52.92
CA ALA A 744 -7.58 18.69 53.95
C ALA A 744 -6.74 19.97 53.80
N ALA A 745 -5.67 19.94 53.00
CA ALA A 745 -4.84 21.10 52.75
C ALA A 745 -5.54 22.04 51.76
N ARG A 746 -5.60 23.33 52.10
CA ARG A 746 -6.00 24.39 51.17
C ARG A 746 -4.74 25.18 50.79
N PRO A 747 -3.93 24.68 49.84
CA PRO A 747 -2.74 25.39 49.43
C PRO A 747 -3.15 26.73 48.82
N THR A 748 -2.39 27.76 49.14
CA THR A 748 -2.48 29.06 48.47
C THR A 748 -2.18 28.90 46.98
N SER A 749 -2.83 29.70 46.12
CA SER A 749 -2.70 29.55 44.67
C SER A 749 -1.25 29.59 44.20
N TRP A 750 -0.38 30.41 44.80
CA TRP A 750 1.02 30.47 44.38
C TRP A 750 1.74 29.10 44.46
N TYR A 751 1.43 28.31 45.50
CA TYR A 751 2.10 27.04 45.75
C TYR A 751 1.54 25.98 44.81
N ALA A 752 0.22 25.88 44.73
CA ALA A 752 -0.46 24.92 43.87
C ALA A 752 -0.07 25.13 42.38
N GLU A 753 -0.17 26.37 41.90
CA GLU A 753 0.08 26.73 40.51
C GLU A 753 1.56 26.67 40.16
N GLY A 754 2.44 27.16 41.04
CA GLY A 754 3.88 27.10 40.80
C GLY A 754 4.41 25.67 40.78
N MET A 755 3.81 24.78 41.57
CA MET A 755 4.10 23.34 41.51
C MET A 755 3.58 22.69 40.24
N ALA A 756 2.36 22.96 39.83
CA ALA A 756 1.79 22.41 38.61
C ALA A 756 2.58 22.87 37.36
N THR A 757 3.07 24.12 37.38
CA THR A 757 3.87 24.70 36.31
C THR A 757 5.23 24.00 36.09
N TYR A 758 5.79 23.34 37.11
CA TYR A 758 6.99 22.48 36.93
C TYR A 758 6.74 21.37 35.90
N PHE A 759 5.56 20.76 35.93
CA PHE A 759 5.18 19.65 35.05
C PHE A 759 4.81 20.11 33.63
N GLU A 760 4.88 21.41 33.33
CA GLU A 760 4.82 21.90 31.94
C GLU A 760 6.16 21.72 31.21
N GLY A 761 7.28 21.60 31.94
CA GLY A 761 8.62 21.48 31.39
C GLY A 761 9.03 20.03 31.15
N PHE A 762 8.58 19.38 30.07
CA PHE A 762 8.99 18.01 29.73
C PHE A 762 9.56 17.86 28.32
N GLN A 763 10.39 16.83 28.14
CA GLN A 763 11.01 16.44 26.87
C GLN A 763 10.97 14.92 26.69
N TRP A 764 11.04 14.46 25.43
CA TRP A 764 11.15 13.04 25.09
C TRP A 764 12.61 12.73 24.76
N ASP A 765 13.23 11.78 25.47
CA ASP A 765 14.65 11.43 25.30
C ASP A 765 14.91 10.30 24.29
N GLY A 766 13.86 9.84 23.60
CA GLY A 766 13.90 8.67 22.72
C GLY A 766 13.38 7.38 23.36
N LYS A 767 13.22 7.36 24.69
CA LYS A 767 12.77 6.19 25.46
C LYS A 767 11.64 6.51 26.45
N ALA A 768 11.71 7.65 27.13
CA ALA A 768 10.74 8.08 28.12
C ALA A 768 10.61 9.62 28.15
N TYR A 769 9.54 10.10 28.78
CA TYR A 769 9.47 11.51 29.15
C TYR A 769 10.44 11.81 30.29
N VAL A 770 11.07 12.97 30.22
CA VAL A 770 11.92 13.53 31.27
C VAL A 770 11.44 14.94 31.61
N PHE A 771 11.37 15.27 32.89
CA PHE A 771 11.00 16.60 33.35
C PHE A 771 12.25 17.45 33.58
N SER A 772 12.19 18.71 33.13
CA SER A 772 13.16 19.75 33.41
C SER A 772 12.53 20.76 34.35
N PHE A 773 13.19 21.00 35.48
CA PHE A 773 12.71 22.01 36.42
C PHE A 773 12.83 23.42 35.84
N ILE A 774 13.75 23.63 34.89
CA ILE A 774 13.87 24.87 34.12
C ILE A 774 12.79 24.90 33.04
N SER A 775 11.89 25.89 33.11
CA SER A 775 10.81 26.06 32.15
C SER A 775 11.21 27.03 31.03
N ASP A 776 11.23 26.52 29.79
CA ASP A 776 11.54 27.31 28.59
C ASP A 776 10.49 28.38 28.29
N SER A 777 9.26 28.22 28.78
CA SER A 777 8.15 29.17 28.56
C SER A 777 7.98 30.17 29.70
N ARG A 778 8.30 29.79 30.94
CA ARG A 778 8.05 30.61 32.14
C ARG A 778 9.26 31.44 32.55
N LEU A 779 10.47 30.88 32.45
CA LEU A 779 11.69 31.58 32.84
C LEU A 779 11.89 32.90 32.08
N PRO A 780 11.76 32.95 30.73
CA PRO A 780 11.94 34.20 30.02
C PRO A 780 10.97 35.29 30.49
N PHE A 781 9.72 34.92 30.78
CA PHE A 781 8.68 35.85 31.20
C PHE A 781 8.88 36.38 32.61
N ALA A 782 9.16 35.51 33.58
CA ALA A 782 9.47 35.92 34.95
C ALA A 782 10.75 36.78 35.00
N ARG A 783 11.79 36.37 34.28
CA ARG A 783 13.06 37.09 34.23
C ARG A 783 12.93 38.48 33.63
N ASP A 784 12.17 38.62 32.54
CA ASP A 784 11.91 39.92 31.90
C ASP A 784 11.14 40.86 32.84
N ALA A 785 10.11 40.35 33.51
CA ALA A 785 9.35 41.14 34.48
C ALA A 785 10.22 41.60 35.65
N MET A 786 11.07 40.73 36.20
CA MET A 786 11.98 41.05 37.30
C MET A 786 13.07 42.04 36.90
N LYS A 787 13.72 41.86 35.75
CA LYS A 787 14.69 42.83 35.20
C LYS A 787 14.06 44.19 34.92
N GLY A 788 12.83 44.18 34.43
CA GLY A 788 12.07 45.39 34.10
C GLY A 788 11.39 46.07 35.29
N GLY A 789 11.51 45.55 36.51
CA GLY A 789 10.84 46.10 37.69
C GLY A 789 9.31 46.00 37.67
N ARG A 790 8.76 45.07 36.86
CA ARG A 790 7.31 44.83 36.70
C ARG A 790 6.83 43.57 37.43
N HIS A 791 7.66 42.97 38.28
CA HIS A 791 7.30 41.75 39.00
C HIS A 791 6.19 41.99 40.03
N ILE A 792 5.45 40.94 40.37
CA ILE A 792 4.44 40.97 41.42
C ILE A 792 5.18 40.94 42.76
N PRO A 793 4.94 41.91 43.67
CA PRO A 793 5.56 41.89 45.00
C PRO A 793 5.28 40.56 45.71
N LEU A 794 6.27 40.01 46.42
CA LEU A 794 6.20 38.66 46.97
C LEU A 794 4.95 38.45 47.82
N LYS A 795 4.57 39.43 48.65
CA LYS A 795 3.34 39.35 49.45
C LYS A 795 2.09 39.22 48.57
N ASP A 796 1.98 40.04 47.53
CA ASP A 796 0.83 40.04 46.61
C ASP A 796 0.77 38.76 45.77
N LEU A 797 1.94 38.18 45.43
CA LEU A 797 2.03 36.88 44.77
C LEU A 797 1.50 35.77 45.67
N LEU A 798 1.85 35.78 46.96
CA LEU A 798 1.41 34.75 47.92
C LEU A 798 -0.10 34.84 48.23
N ASP A 799 -0.67 36.05 48.24
CA ASP A 799 -2.08 36.32 48.50
C ASP A 799 -2.98 36.21 47.25
N GLY A 800 -2.39 36.17 46.05
CA GLY A 800 -3.11 36.17 44.78
C GLY A 800 -3.92 34.89 44.50
N ASN A 801 -4.99 35.02 43.70
CA ASN A 801 -5.85 33.91 43.27
C ASN A 801 -5.84 33.76 41.74
N ALA A 802 -5.35 32.61 41.26
CA ALA A 802 -5.17 32.35 39.83
C ALA A 802 -6.50 32.33 39.05
N LEU A 803 -7.55 31.70 39.59
CA LEU A 803 -8.86 31.60 38.95
C LEU A 803 -9.54 32.97 38.77
N GLN A 804 -9.40 33.85 39.77
CA GLN A 804 -9.89 35.22 39.66
C GLN A 804 -9.12 36.00 38.58
N LEU A 805 -7.81 35.86 38.52
CA LEU A 805 -6.98 36.51 37.51
C LEU A 805 -7.30 36.01 36.09
N ILE A 806 -7.46 34.71 35.88
CA ILE A 806 -7.87 34.13 34.58
C ILE A 806 -9.16 34.77 34.07
N ASN A 807 -10.14 34.96 34.95
CA ASN A 807 -11.45 35.50 34.61
C ASN A 807 -11.48 37.03 34.47
N SER A 808 -10.45 37.76 34.94
CA SER A 808 -10.43 39.23 34.96
C SER A 808 -9.32 39.87 34.11
N ASP A 809 -8.12 39.30 34.10
CA ASP A 809 -6.95 39.76 33.34
C ASP A 809 -6.03 38.57 33.02
N SER A 810 -6.19 38.02 31.82
CA SER A 810 -5.43 36.86 31.34
C SER A 810 -3.93 37.14 31.17
N SER A 811 -3.53 38.39 30.92
CA SER A 811 -2.12 38.76 30.79
C SER A 811 -1.44 38.78 32.16
N ARG A 812 -2.14 39.29 33.18
CA ARG A 812 -1.67 39.25 34.57
C ARG A 812 -1.64 37.83 35.13
N ALA A 813 -2.56 36.96 34.71
CA ALA A 813 -2.53 35.54 35.07
C ALA A 813 -1.26 34.83 34.57
N LEU A 814 -0.81 35.11 33.34
CA LEU A 814 0.44 34.56 32.81
C LEU A 814 1.66 34.96 33.64
N LEU A 815 1.68 36.19 34.16
CA LEU A 815 2.80 36.69 34.98
C LEU A 815 2.79 36.02 36.35
N PHE A 816 1.61 35.93 36.95
CA PHE A 816 1.40 35.20 38.18
C PHE A 816 1.95 33.76 38.07
N TYR A 817 1.60 33.02 37.02
CA TYR A 817 2.13 31.66 36.81
C TYR A 817 3.64 31.60 36.68
N ALA A 818 4.23 32.51 35.89
CA ALA A 818 5.67 32.52 35.69
C ALA A 818 6.44 32.80 36.98
N GLU A 819 5.95 33.72 37.82
CA GLU A 819 6.59 34.07 39.08
C GLU A 819 6.36 33.03 40.18
N CYS A 820 5.19 32.38 40.21
CA CYS A 820 4.95 31.24 41.10
C CYS A 820 5.90 30.07 40.80
N TRP A 821 6.11 29.76 39.52
CA TRP A 821 7.12 28.79 39.10
C TRP A 821 8.53 29.23 39.52
N ALA A 822 8.89 30.49 39.24
CA ALA A 822 10.22 31.02 39.54
C ALA A 822 10.53 31.00 41.05
N LEU A 823 9.53 31.27 41.89
CA LEU A 823 9.67 31.17 43.35
C LEU A 823 9.90 29.73 43.80
N ASN A 824 9.12 28.77 43.29
CA ASN A 824 9.32 27.35 43.60
C ASN A 824 10.69 26.86 43.10
N TYR A 825 11.13 27.31 41.92
CA TYR A 825 12.47 27.04 41.38
C TYR A 825 13.55 27.53 42.33
N TYR A 826 13.48 28.81 42.70
CA TYR A 826 14.45 29.45 43.57
C TYR A 826 14.52 28.74 44.92
N LEU A 827 13.39 28.53 45.59
CA LEU A 827 13.35 27.89 46.92
C LEU A 827 13.83 26.44 46.90
N SER A 828 13.74 25.76 45.75
CA SER A 828 14.23 24.39 45.58
C SER A 828 15.72 24.31 45.24
N ARG A 829 16.30 25.37 44.63
CA ARG A 829 17.62 25.32 43.98
C ARG A 829 18.62 26.39 44.42
N THR A 830 18.19 27.39 45.18
CA THR A 830 19.06 28.43 45.75
C THR A 830 20.20 27.79 46.51
N ASP A 831 21.42 28.35 46.47
CA ASP A 831 22.56 27.86 47.24
C ASP A 831 22.39 28.07 48.75
N ASP A 832 21.48 28.95 49.16
CA ASP A 832 21.15 29.19 50.57
C ASP A 832 20.43 27.98 51.18
N ARG A 833 21.18 27.22 51.99
CA ARG A 833 20.66 26.03 52.67
C ARG A 833 19.51 26.36 53.62
N ALA A 834 19.51 27.52 54.28
CA ALA A 834 18.45 27.88 55.21
C ALA A 834 17.12 28.07 54.46
N TYR A 835 17.15 28.65 53.25
CA TYR A 835 15.95 28.77 52.41
C TYR A 835 15.44 27.42 51.93
N ARG A 836 16.32 26.51 51.51
CA ARG A 836 15.93 25.15 51.10
C ARG A 836 15.31 24.35 52.26
N ASP A 837 15.91 24.43 53.46
CA ASP A 837 15.43 23.71 54.65
C ASP A 837 14.09 24.29 55.15
N ALA A 838 13.91 25.61 55.12
CA ALA A 838 12.66 26.29 55.43
C ALA A 838 11.53 25.90 54.46
N TYR A 839 11.82 25.91 53.16
CA TYR A 839 10.87 25.50 52.13
C TYR A 839 10.53 24.00 52.21
N ALA A 840 11.50 23.13 52.51
CA ALA A 840 11.24 21.71 52.77
C ALA A 840 10.28 21.49 53.95
N SER A 841 10.44 22.29 55.02
CA SER A 841 9.54 22.26 56.19
C SER A 841 8.14 22.77 55.85
N TYR A 842 8.03 23.86 55.08
CA TYR A 842 6.76 24.34 54.55
C TYR A 842 6.04 23.24 53.74
N ARG A 843 6.73 22.59 52.80
CA ARG A 843 6.16 21.49 52.00
C ARG A 843 5.69 20.31 52.85
N ALA A 844 6.46 19.94 53.88
CA ALA A 844 6.10 18.87 54.79
C ALA A 844 4.85 19.20 55.62
N ASP A 845 4.68 20.46 56.03
CA ASP A 845 3.50 20.92 56.75
C ASP A 845 2.27 20.99 55.84
N VAL A 846 2.41 21.51 54.61
CA VAL A 846 1.34 21.50 53.60
C VAL A 846 0.85 20.07 53.31
N ALA A 847 1.77 19.11 53.15
CA ALA A 847 1.43 17.70 52.92
C ALA A 847 0.63 17.07 54.09
N LYS A 848 0.75 17.62 55.30
CA LYS A 848 0.01 17.20 56.49
C LYS A 848 -1.29 17.98 56.71
N GLY A 849 -1.64 18.92 55.83
CA GLY A 849 -2.83 19.78 55.98
C GLY A 849 -2.58 21.08 56.77
N GLY A 850 -1.31 21.48 56.96
CA GLY A 850 -0.93 22.71 57.65
C GLY A 850 -1.34 23.98 56.91
N VAL A 851 -1.58 25.06 57.67
CA VAL A 851 -2.15 26.34 57.19
C VAL A 851 -1.25 27.57 57.43
N LYS A 852 0.01 27.38 57.83
CA LYS A 852 0.95 28.50 58.01
C LYS A 852 1.32 29.12 56.66
N GLY A 853 1.40 30.45 56.61
CA GLY A 853 1.87 31.17 55.43
C GLY A 853 3.35 30.91 55.17
N LEU A 854 3.78 30.93 53.90
CA LEU A 854 5.18 30.69 53.51
C LEU A 854 6.15 31.57 54.30
N LEU A 855 5.84 32.87 54.44
CA LEU A 855 6.72 33.85 55.07
C LEU A 855 6.98 33.58 56.56
N GLU A 856 6.13 32.80 57.24
CA GLU A 856 6.35 32.41 58.64
C GLU A 856 7.55 31.49 58.84
N TYR A 857 8.05 30.87 57.77
CA TYR A 857 9.22 30.00 57.79
C TYR A 857 10.53 30.77 57.57
N PHE A 858 10.47 32.08 57.29
CA PHE A 858 11.63 32.89 56.95
C PHE A 858 11.78 34.07 57.94
N ALA A 859 13.00 34.26 58.43
CA ALA A 859 13.28 35.32 59.41
C ALA A 859 13.23 36.74 58.83
N ASP A 860 13.49 36.91 57.52
CA ASP A 860 13.47 38.19 56.82
C ASP A 860 12.81 38.04 55.43
N PRO A 861 11.48 38.25 55.33
CA PRO A 861 10.74 38.21 54.07
C PRO A 861 11.22 39.21 53.02
N ALA A 862 11.68 40.39 53.43
CA ALA A 862 12.13 41.42 52.49
C ALA A 862 13.49 41.07 51.88
N LYS A 863 14.38 40.42 52.64
CA LYS A 863 15.61 39.83 52.10
C LYS A 863 15.30 38.68 51.14
N LEU A 864 14.35 37.80 51.49
CA LEU A 864 13.94 36.69 50.63
C LEU A 864 13.49 37.20 49.25
N GLU A 865 12.65 38.24 49.21
CA GLU A 865 12.18 38.83 47.96
C GLU A 865 13.33 39.42 47.11
N ARG A 866 14.26 40.18 47.72
CA ARG A 866 15.42 40.74 47.01
C ARG A 866 16.31 39.65 46.42
N ASP A 867 16.59 38.61 47.19
CA ASP A 867 17.47 37.52 46.76
C ASP A 867 16.82 36.66 45.67
N TRP A 868 15.51 36.41 45.78
CA TRP A 868 14.73 35.74 44.75
C TRP A 868 14.73 36.51 43.42
N VAL A 869 14.45 37.81 43.46
CA VAL A 869 14.46 38.68 42.27
C VAL A 869 15.85 38.72 41.63
N ALA A 870 16.90 38.84 42.45
CA ALA A 870 18.28 38.84 41.96
C ALA A 870 18.66 37.51 41.30
N PHE A 871 18.29 36.39 41.92
CA PHE A 871 18.57 35.04 41.40
C PHE A 871 17.93 34.82 40.03
N VAL A 872 16.61 35.05 39.91
CA VAL A 872 15.88 34.80 38.67
C VAL A 872 16.28 35.79 37.57
N SER A 873 16.65 37.02 37.93
CA SER A 873 17.23 37.99 36.99
C SER A 873 18.60 37.54 36.45
N GLY A 874 19.35 36.76 37.23
CA GLY A 874 20.68 36.25 36.88
C GLY A 874 20.71 34.95 36.07
N LEU A 875 19.62 34.16 36.11
CA LEU A 875 19.39 33.00 35.24
C LEU A 875 19.24 33.42 33.77
#